data_AF-A0A813GW94-F1
#
_entry.id   AF-A0A813GW94-F1
#
_cell.length_a   1.000
_cell.length_b   1.000
_cell.length_c   1.000
_cell.angle_alpha   90.00
_cell.angle_beta   90.00
_cell.angle_gamma   90.00
#
_symmetry.space_group_name_H-M   'P 1'
#
loop_
_entity.id
_entity.type
_entity.pdbx_description
1 polymer ?
#
loop_
_entity_poly.entity_id
_entity_poly.type
_entity_poly.pdbx_seq_one_letter_code
_entity_poly.pdbx_strand_id
1 'polypeptide(L)'
;MLLAKTKTLFCPGIRFRGRLWSLLVVGLTAPLWPLNFALVLNSYDLDLCDGSSKGISLLQAIFRSVAASLIVPAAAHVSARARSPHMLEVAVYLRALCLCEISISYRSIAEASVLNGAPTVFPALVAAFIGISASMASTILLYSLQLHLVQGLQHNFLDELGAKLLRRITVCVFPAVCSLYVPLLVYVMTAMPSDNHVIRKIIGPVSWLVLGLEVTQISVSHRAFRRVRVLLDQAKTEDMGGFAGTNAEALNMLRRQHLRLVGSFTTMIAVHAVFSLLEGTLWPVPTTFRTWVLTSDAPSGCPLLLAVDGSLYMAVLEVVLGAIALYFSGALSGALVRGEAVFLHDEERQLKRTTISAAYAPPCQVSGWQEKVEEMGMRGISLSALLDFYRGLGSRYMLHFDPATSTTNDVVRQAIIPLSSSTMQCLASTMMDGALTRPARMVTHNWGNLFRNLFAAVVADALGESSYESLGCLIDQDLDQVEHWLRRANALSTAYWICAFCVNQHAGICGQLGSHERDSVTQQSFLACSCIAPKFLNDAECEMNKFDSMMHWLAATDSSFYQVVAVDVGFELFGRAWCVAELAEAHSIGMCQQLKVVSAAALEENAHKLRDLKVQEMKASRQEDVDEILAKIPDHRAFNQQLHDLIFNSLISGWGDLDEQQQLLAGRTDSFAAEASRWEYRHLDITCFGAQSSCAA
;
A
#
# COMPACT_ATOMS: atom_id res chain seq x y z
N MET A 1 -43.49 -21.09 2.67
CA MET A 1 -42.71 -22.33 2.90
C MET A 1 -41.23 -22.00 2.74
N LEU A 2 -40.37 -22.64 3.54
CA LEU A 2 -38.97 -22.27 3.86
C LEU A 2 -38.79 -21.05 4.80
N LEU A 3 -39.23 -21.22 6.06
CA LEU A 3 -38.54 -20.72 7.26
C LEU A 3 -39.15 -21.41 8.48
N ALA A 4 -38.72 -22.64 8.72
CA ALA A 4 -39.09 -23.42 9.90
C ALA A 4 -37.96 -24.39 10.24
N LYS A 5 -36.98 -23.93 11.03
CA LYS A 5 -36.13 -24.74 11.90
C LYS A 5 -35.20 -23.81 12.69
N THR A 6 -35.66 -23.40 13.87
CA THR A 6 -34.83 -23.11 15.06
C THR A 6 -35.78 -22.71 16.22
N LYS A 7 -36.24 -23.72 16.95
CA LYS A 7 -36.76 -23.57 18.32
C LYS A 7 -36.16 -24.70 19.12
N THR A 8 -35.23 -24.38 20.01
CA THR A 8 -35.02 -25.00 21.32
C THR A 8 -33.86 -24.31 22.02
N LEU A 9 -34.18 -23.39 22.93
CA LEU A 9 -33.67 -23.30 24.31
C LEU A 9 -34.13 -21.95 24.89
N PHE A 10 -35.14 -22.02 25.77
CA PHE A 10 -35.59 -20.91 26.61
C PHE A 10 -34.92 -21.05 27.98
N CYS A 11 -34.30 -19.98 28.48
CA CYS A 11 -34.23 -19.70 29.91
C CYS A 11 -35.43 -18.81 30.29
N PRO A 12 -36.19 -19.11 31.36
CA PRO A 12 -37.34 -18.31 31.75
C PRO A 12 -36.94 -17.21 32.75
N GLY A 13 -37.29 -15.95 32.47
CA GLY A 13 -37.44 -14.97 33.55
C GLY A 13 -36.96 -13.54 33.28
N ILE A 14 -37.46 -12.86 32.25
CA ILE A 14 -37.53 -11.38 32.25
C ILE A 14 -38.85 -10.94 31.59
N ARG A 15 -39.70 -10.23 32.35
CA ARG A 15 -40.91 -9.55 31.84
C ARG A 15 -40.50 -8.16 31.35
N PHE A 16 -40.70 -7.86 30.06
CA PHE A 16 -40.74 -6.48 29.56
C PHE A 16 -42.18 -6.10 29.20
N ARG A 17 -42.71 -5.08 29.90
CA ARG A 17 -43.96 -4.39 29.58
C ARG A 17 -43.67 -3.26 28.59
N GLY A 18 -44.35 -3.30 27.45
CA GLY A 18 -45.12 -2.18 26.88
C GLY A 18 -44.40 -0.92 26.36
N ARG A 19 -44.72 -0.61 25.08
CA ARG A 19 -44.60 0.69 24.39
C ARG A 19 -43.20 1.14 23.96
N LEU A 20 -42.68 0.55 22.88
CA LEU A 20 -41.65 1.19 22.08
C LEU A 20 -41.61 0.74 20.60
N TRP A 21 -42.77 0.45 20.00
CA TRP A 21 -42.84 -0.05 18.61
C TRP A 21 -43.59 0.86 17.62
N SER A 22 -44.12 1.99 18.06
CA SER A 22 -44.83 2.95 17.19
C SER A 22 -43.99 4.16 16.75
N LEU A 23 -42.69 4.21 17.05
CA LEU A 23 -41.78 5.27 16.61
C LEU A 23 -40.68 4.82 15.64
N LEU A 24 -40.57 3.52 15.36
CA LEU A 24 -39.46 2.98 14.54
C LEU A 24 -39.76 2.83 13.05
N VAL A 25 -40.96 3.21 12.57
CA VAL A 25 -41.37 3.01 11.17
C VAL A 25 -41.44 4.31 10.34
N VAL A 26 -41.15 5.48 10.92
CA VAL A 26 -41.11 6.75 10.16
C VAL A 26 -39.66 7.22 9.85
N GLY A 27 -38.65 6.50 10.34
CA GLY A 27 -37.25 6.94 10.25
C GLY A 27 -36.43 6.46 9.05
N LEU A 28 -36.99 5.67 8.11
CA LEU A 28 -36.17 4.92 7.14
C LEU A 28 -36.40 5.24 5.65
N THR A 29 -37.09 6.32 5.30
CA THR A 29 -37.12 6.80 3.89
C THR A 29 -37.06 8.34 3.81
N ALA A 30 -35.87 8.91 3.91
CA ALA A 30 -35.65 10.30 3.53
C ALA A 30 -34.39 10.46 2.64
N PRO A 31 -34.51 10.22 1.32
CA PRO A 31 -33.56 10.78 0.38
C PRO A 31 -34.26 11.43 -0.82
N LEU A 32 -35.17 12.40 -0.63
CA LEU A 32 -35.74 13.17 -1.78
C LEU A 32 -36.08 14.64 -1.49
N TRP A 33 -35.66 15.21 -0.35
CA TRP A 33 -36.05 16.59 -0.01
C TRP A 33 -35.42 17.72 -0.85
N PRO A 34 -34.17 17.61 -1.37
CA PRO A 34 -33.62 18.64 -2.25
C PRO A 34 -34.35 18.72 -3.61
N LEU A 35 -34.82 17.60 -4.13
CA LEU A 35 -35.56 17.54 -5.41
C LEU A 35 -37.00 18.07 -5.26
N ASN A 36 -37.65 17.84 -4.12
CA ASN A 36 -39.00 18.35 -3.89
C ASN A 36 -39.04 19.87 -3.65
N PHE A 37 -37.97 20.48 -3.13
CA PHE A 37 -37.91 21.94 -2.96
C PHE A 37 -37.77 22.67 -4.31
N ALA A 38 -37.01 22.08 -5.25
CA ALA A 38 -36.93 22.59 -6.63
C ALA A 38 -38.23 22.37 -7.41
N LEU A 39 -38.92 21.24 -7.20
CA LEU A 39 -40.22 20.95 -7.84
C LEU A 39 -41.36 21.84 -7.32
N VAL A 40 -41.39 22.17 -6.03
CA VAL A 40 -42.40 23.08 -5.45
C VAL A 40 -42.22 24.51 -5.97
N LEU A 41 -40.98 24.97 -6.17
CA LEU A 41 -40.72 26.29 -6.76
C LEU A 41 -41.04 26.35 -8.26
N ASN A 42 -40.96 25.23 -8.99
CA ASN A 42 -41.33 25.16 -10.41
C ASN A 42 -42.84 25.03 -10.65
N SER A 43 -43.61 24.57 -9.65
CA SER A 43 -45.07 24.39 -9.77
C SER A 43 -45.90 25.61 -9.39
N TYR A 44 -45.29 26.65 -8.83
CA TYR A 44 -45.93 27.96 -8.65
C TYR A 44 -45.31 28.92 -9.65
N ASP A 45 -46.09 29.28 -10.67
CA ASP A 45 -45.77 30.34 -11.64
C ASP A 45 -45.79 31.69 -10.90
N LEU A 46 -44.75 31.93 -10.10
CA LEU A 46 -44.55 33.16 -9.35
C LEU A 46 -43.58 34.02 -10.14
N ASP A 47 -44.18 34.90 -10.93
CA ASP A 47 -43.50 35.95 -11.67
C ASP A 47 -42.84 36.91 -10.67
N LEU A 48 -41.59 36.62 -10.28
CA LEU A 48 -40.77 37.39 -9.34
C LEU A 48 -40.12 38.62 -10.00
N CYS A 49 -40.50 38.95 -11.23
CA CYS A 49 -40.00 40.11 -11.96
C CYS A 49 -40.66 41.43 -11.56
N ASP A 50 -41.76 41.42 -10.80
CA ASP A 50 -42.35 42.65 -10.29
C ASP A 50 -41.99 42.82 -8.81
N GLY A 51 -41.20 43.85 -8.51
CA GLY A 51 -40.64 44.19 -7.18
C GLY A 51 -41.67 44.58 -6.13
N SER A 52 -42.84 43.94 -6.13
CA SER A 52 -43.91 44.20 -5.20
C SER A 52 -43.58 43.67 -3.81
N SER A 53 -43.95 44.45 -2.79
CA SER A 53 -43.75 44.19 -1.36
C SER A 53 -44.27 42.83 -0.87
N LYS A 54 -45.08 42.12 -1.67
CA LYS A 54 -45.67 40.82 -1.32
C LYS A 54 -44.67 39.67 -1.38
N GLY A 55 -43.74 39.64 -2.35
CA GLY A 55 -42.73 38.57 -2.44
C GLY A 55 -41.73 38.59 -1.28
N ILE A 56 -41.31 39.80 -0.90
CA ILE A 56 -40.44 40.03 0.28
C ILE A 56 -41.18 39.66 1.57
N SER A 57 -42.48 39.99 1.67
CA SER A 57 -43.30 39.65 2.84
C SER A 57 -43.49 38.12 2.99
N LEU A 58 -43.58 37.38 1.88
CA LEU A 58 -43.70 35.92 1.90
C LEU A 58 -42.39 35.25 2.35
N LEU A 59 -41.25 35.70 1.83
CA LEU A 59 -39.93 35.24 2.29
C LEU A 59 -39.71 35.57 3.77
N GLN A 60 -40.14 36.76 4.22
CA GLN A 60 -40.12 37.15 5.64
C GLN A 60 -40.97 36.22 6.51
N ALA A 61 -42.16 35.82 6.05
CA ALA A 61 -43.02 34.90 6.77
C ALA A 61 -42.41 33.50 6.86
N ILE A 62 -41.79 33.01 5.79
CA ILE A 62 -41.11 31.71 5.75
C ILE A 62 -39.90 31.69 6.69
N PHE A 63 -39.04 32.71 6.67
CA PHE A 63 -37.89 32.80 7.56
C PHE A 63 -38.28 32.92 9.03
N ARG A 64 -39.33 33.69 9.35
CA ARG A 64 -39.88 33.76 10.71
C ARG A 64 -40.44 32.42 11.16
N SER A 65 -41.11 31.69 10.27
CA SER A 65 -41.62 30.36 10.57
C SER A 65 -40.49 29.38 10.86
N VAL A 66 -39.43 29.36 10.03
CA VAL A 66 -38.28 28.46 10.23
C VAL A 66 -37.54 28.76 11.54
N ALA A 67 -37.30 30.05 11.84
CA ALA A 67 -36.66 30.45 13.09
C ALA A 67 -37.50 30.05 14.33
N ALA A 68 -38.82 30.25 14.27
CA ALA A 68 -39.74 29.91 15.35
C ALA A 68 -39.91 28.39 15.55
N SER A 69 -39.90 27.60 14.47
CA SER A 69 -40.18 26.16 14.52
C SER A 69 -38.96 25.28 14.82
N LEU A 70 -37.74 25.73 14.47
CA LEU A 70 -36.54 24.89 14.57
C LEU A 70 -35.52 25.42 15.57
N ILE A 71 -35.25 26.73 15.54
CA ILE A 71 -34.11 27.31 16.25
C ILE A 71 -34.49 27.64 17.70
N VAL A 72 -35.66 28.23 17.92
CA VAL A 72 -36.15 28.56 19.27
C VAL A 72 -36.35 27.30 20.14
N PRO A 73 -36.93 26.19 19.63
CA PRO A 73 -37.03 24.94 20.39
C PRO A 73 -35.67 24.27 20.64
N ALA A 74 -34.74 24.31 19.68
CA ALA A 74 -33.40 23.74 19.84
C ALA A 74 -32.57 24.51 20.89
N ALA A 75 -32.60 25.83 20.89
CA ALA A 75 -31.95 26.66 21.90
C ALA A 75 -32.56 26.46 23.29
N ALA A 76 -33.89 26.34 23.38
CA ALA A 76 -34.59 26.00 24.62
C ALA A 76 -34.25 24.59 25.13
N HIS A 77 -34.09 23.62 24.23
CA HIS A 77 -33.72 22.25 24.57
C HIS A 77 -32.29 22.12 25.08
N VAL A 78 -31.34 22.87 24.49
CA VAL A 78 -29.95 22.95 24.95
C VAL A 78 -29.87 23.65 26.31
N SER A 79 -30.58 24.77 26.47
CA SER A 79 -30.59 25.52 27.74
C SER A 79 -31.24 24.73 28.88
N ALA A 80 -32.25 23.88 28.60
CA ALA A 80 -32.90 23.04 29.60
C ALA A 80 -32.07 21.79 30.02
N ARG A 81 -31.02 21.44 29.27
CA ARG A 81 -30.16 20.27 29.55
C ARG A 81 -28.72 20.63 29.89
N ALA A 82 -28.37 21.92 29.89
CA ALA A 82 -27.06 22.40 30.26
C ALA A 82 -26.78 22.15 31.75
N ARG A 83 -25.75 21.33 32.04
CA ARG A 83 -25.29 21.05 33.42
C ARG A 83 -23.99 21.78 33.79
N SER A 84 -23.40 22.53 32.85
CA SER A 84 -22.18 23.31 33.10
C SER A 84 -22.36 24.78 32.66
N PRO A 85 -21.63 25.72 33.29
CA PRO A 85 -21.69 27.15 32.96
C PRO A 85 -21.39 27.44 31.48
N HIS A 86 -20.47 26.69 30.87
CA HIS A 86 -20.09 26.85 29.45
C HIS A 86 -21.20 26.47 28.47
N MET A 87 -22.07 25.50 28.80
CA MET A 87 -23.22 25.15 27.95
C MET A 87 -24.30 26.24 27.97
N LEU A 88 -24.37 27.03 29.05
CA LEU A 88 -25.24 28.21 29.12
C LEU A 88 -24.68 29.35 28.26
N GLU A 89 -23.35 29.58 28.26
CA GLU A 89 -22.69 30.56 27.39
C GLU A 89 -22.92 30.25 25.90
N VAL A 90 -22.87 28.97 25.51
CA VAL A 90 -23.16 28.52 24.13
C VAL A 90 -24.60 28.83 23.73
N ALA A 91 -25.58 28.63 24.62
CA ALA A 91 -26.97 28.96 24.36
C ALA A 91 -27.20 30.48 24.19
N VAL A 92 -26.48 31.30 24.97
CA VAL A 92 -26.50 32.77 24.87
C VAL A 92 -25.85 33.24 23.57
N TYR A 93 -24.70 32.65 23.17
CA TYR A 93 -24.02 32.95 21.92
C TYR A 93 -24.85 32.58 20.68
N LEU A 94 -25.52 31.42 20.68
CA LEU A 94 -26.41 31.01 19.60
C LEU A 94 -27.61 31.97 19.44
N ARG A 95 -28.14 32.50 20.56
CA ARG A 95 -29.17 33.55 20.54
C ARG A 95 -28.64 34.88 20.00
N ALA A 96 -27.43 35.27 20.37
CA ALA A 96 -26.80 36.53 19.94
C ALA A 96 -26.44 36.52 18.45
N LEU A 97 -25.88 35.41 17.94
CA LEU A 97 -25.58 35.21 16.52
C LEU A 97 -26.82 35.34 15.63
N CYS A 98 -27.94 34.75 16.06
CA CYS A 98 -29.20 34.80 15.32
C CYS A 98 -29.77 36.23 15.25
N LEU A 99 -29.60 37.04 16.31
CA LEU A 99 -30.05 38.43 16.34
C LEU A 99 -29.11 39.38 15.56
N CYS A 100 -27.82 39.06 15.49
CA CYS A 100 -26.81 39.87 14.77
C CYS A 100 -26.86 39.64 13.25
N GLU A 101 -27.00 38.39 12.79
CA GLU A 101 -27.08 38.06 11.34
C GLU A 101 -28.34 38.62 10.66
N ILE A 102 -29.45 38.68 11.40
CA ILE A 102 -30.67 39.32 10.91
C ILE A 102 -30.40 40.83 10.73
N SER A 103 -29.89 41.54 11.74
CA SER A 103 -29.67 43.00 11.63
C SER A 103 -28.68 43.43 10.54
N ILE A 104 -27.58 42.68 10.33
CA ILE A 104 -26.52 43.06 9.36
C ILE A 104 -26.97 42.85 7.91
N SER A 105 -27.74 41.78 7.64
CA SER A 105 -28.29 41.50 6.31
C SER A 105 -29.37 42.51 5.92
N TYR A 106 -30.20 42.96 6.86
CA TYR A 106 -31.27 43.93 6.59
C TYR A 106 -30.75 45.35 6.30
N ARG A 107 -29.68 45.80 6.96
CA ARG A 107 -29.14 47.16 6.78
C ARG A 107 -28.42 47.32 5.43
N SER A 108 -27.66 46.30 5.03
CA SER A 108 -26.88 46.33 3.77
C SER A 108 -27.77 46.24 2.53
N ILE A 109 -28.89 45.50 2.60
CA ILE A 109 -29.86 45.38 1.49
C ILE A 109 -30.68 46.67 1.35
N ALA A 110 -31.05 47.32 2.45
CA ALA A 110 -31.77 48.59 2.43
C ALA A 110 -30.90 49.73 1.85
N GLU A 111 -29.62 49.80 2.23
CA GLU A 111 -28.69 50.84 1.75
C GLU A 111 -28.26 50.63 0.29
N ALA A 112 -28.16 49.38 -0.19
CA ALA A 112 -27.81 49.08 -1.58
C ALA A 112 -28.94 49.40 -2.59
N SER A 113 -30.22 49.37 -2.16
CA SER A 113 -31.36 49.70 -3.05
C SER A 113 -31.56 51.21 -3.26
N VAL A 114 -31.04 52.05 -2.37
CA VAL A 114 -31.30 53.50 -2.36
C VAL A 114 -30.26 54.28 -3.20
N LEU A 115 -29.10 53.70 -3.51
CA LEU A 115 -27.97 54.50 -4.00
C LEU A 115 -27.59 54.37 -5.48
N ASN A 116 -27.95 53.33 -6.23
CA ASN A 116 -27.51 53.22 -7.63
C ASN A 116 -28.52 52.50 -8.53
N GLY A 117 -29.10 53.23 -9.49
CA GLY A 117 -29.96 52.68 -10.56
C GLY A 117 -29.22 51.84 -11.59
N ALA A 118 -28.52 50.78 -11.17
CA ALA A 118 -27.86 49.81 -12.03
C ALA A 118 -28.74 48.56 -12.25
N PRO A 119 -28.61 47.84 -13.38
CA PRO A 119 -29.45 46.68 -13.68
C PRO A 119 -29.32 45.58 -12.62
N THR A 120 -30.45 44.95 -12.33
CA THR A 120 -30.79 44.07 -11.19
C THR A 120 -29.88 42.85 -10.98
N VAL A 121 -28.96 42.54 -11.90
CA VAL A 121 -28.13 41.34 -11.88
C VAL A 121 -26.89 41.49 -10.98
N PHE A 122 -26.27 42.66 -10.92
CA PHE A 122 -25.05 42.87 -10.13
C PHE A 122 -25.31 42.83 -8.60
N PRO A 123 -26.36 43.48 -8.07
CA PRO A 123 -26.70 43.36 -6.64
C PRO A 123 -27.11 41.93 -6.25
N ALA A 124 -27.74 41.18 -7.16
CA ALA A 124 -28.11 39.78 -6.93
C ALA A 124 -26.88 38.85 -6.86
N LEU A 125 -25.88 39.06 -7.73
CA LEU A 125 -24.61 38.34 -7.68
C LEU A 125 -23.78 38.68 -6.44
N VAL A 126 -23.75 39.95 -6.04
CA VAL A 126 -23.07 40.38 -4.81
C VAL A 126 -23.78 39.83 -3.57
N ALA A 127 -25.12 39.83 -3.54
CA ALA A 127 -25.90 39.23 -2.46
C ALA A 127 -25.73 37.71 -2.39
N ALA A 128 -25.70 37.01 -3.53
CA ALA A 128 -25.40 35.59 -3.60
C ALA A 128 -23.96 35.29 -3.12
N PHE A 129 -22.99 36.10 -3.52
CA PHE A 129 -21.59 35.97 -3.12
C PHE A 129 -21.38 36.22 -1.62
N ILE A 130 -22.03 37.24 -1.06
CA ILE A 130 -22.04 37.51 0.38
C ILE A 130 -22.73 36.38 1.13
N GLY A 131 -23.84 35.85 0.61
CA GLY A 131 -24.54 34.70 1.20
C GLY A 131 -23.70 33.42 1.22
N ILE A 132 -22.98 33.14 0.14
CA ILE A 132 -22.05 31.98 0.06
C ILE A 132 -20.86 32.19 1.00
N SER A 133 -20.28 33.39 1.02
CA SER A 133 -19.14 33.72 1.89
C SER A 133 -19.51 33.65 3.37
N ALA A 134 -20.70 34.14 3.74
CA ALA A 134 -21.24 34.04 5.10
C ALA A 134 -21.56 32.59 5.47
N SER A 135 -22.13 31.80 4.55
CA SER A 135 -22.37 30.36 4.76
C SER A 135 -21.06 29.59 4.99
N MET A 136 -20.02 29.90 4.22
CA MET A 136 -18.69 29.30 4.40
C MET A 136 -18.03 29.73 5.70
N ALA A 137 -18.08 31.03 6.05
CA ALA A 137 -17.55 31.55 7.31
C ALA A 137 -18.26 30.91 8.52
N SER A 138 -19.59 30.81 8.49
CA SER A 138 -20.39 30.15 9.54
C SER A 138 -20.08 28.66 9.63
N THR A 139 -19.82 27.98 8.51
CA THR A 139 -19.38 26.57 8.49
C THR A 139 -17.99 26.39 9.10
N ILE A 140 -17.05 27.29 8.80
CA ILE A 140 -15.68 27.28 9.36
C ILE A 140 -15.71 27.61 10.86
N LEU A 141 -16.58 28.53 11.30
CA LEU A 141 -16.75 28.88 12.71
C LEU A 141 -17.42 27.73 13.47
N LEU A 142 -18.44 27.09 12.89
CA LEU A 142 -19.06 25.87 13.41
C LEU A 142 -18.05 24.74 13.52
N TYR A 143 -17.19 24.55 12.51
CA TYR A 143 -16.12 23.57 12.52
C TYR A 143 -15.08 23.85 13.62
N SER A 144 -14.69 25.11 13.80
CA SER A 144 -13.73 25.53 14.83
C SER A 144 -14.31 25.39 16.24
N LEU A 145 -15.58 25.76 16.43
CA LEU A 145 -16.32 25.59 17.68
C LEU A 145 -16.54 24.10 17.99
N GLN A 146 -16.86 23.29 16.98
CA GLN A 146 -16.97 21.84 17.12
C GLN A 146 -15.62 21.21 17.45
N LEU A 147 -14.51 21.63 16.85
CA LEU A 147 -13.16 21.20 17.22
C LEU A 147 -12.83 21.51 18.68
N HIS A 148 -13.21 22.69 19.17
CA HIS A 148 -13.05 23.07 20.58
C HIS A 148 -13.97 22.28 21.53
N LEU A 149 -15.20 21.98 21.12
CA LEU A 149 -16.13 21.14 21.89
C LEU A 149 -15.74 19.65 21.87
N VAL A 150 -15.13 19.18 20.77
CA VAL A 150 -14.58 17.83 20.57
C VAL A 150 -13.34 17.60 21.43
N GLN A 151 -12.56 18.64 21.74
CA GLN A 151 -11.50 18.56 22.75
C GLN A 151 -12.03 18.24 24.17
N GLY A 152 -13.33 18.43 24.44
CA GLY A 152 -13.95 18.17 25.73
C GLY A 152 -14.74 16.86 25.86
N LEU A 153 -14.97 16.10 24.78
CA LEU A 153 -15.82 14.89 24.80
C LEU A 153 -15.10 13.69 24.17
N GLN A 154 -14.70 12.73 25.00
CA GLN A 154 -13.99 11.52 24.57
C GLN A 154 -14.91 10.32 24.19
N HIS A 155 -14.36 9.57 23.24
CA HIS A 155 -14.40 8.12 22.99
C HIS A 155 -15.40 7.48 22.03
N ASN A 156 -16.69 7.83 21.97
CA ASN A 156 -17.62 7.07 21.10
C ASN A 156 -18.18 7.85 19.91
N PHE A 157 -17.93 9.16 19.83
CA PHE A 157 -18.50 10.03 18.79
C PHE A 157 -17.60 10.18 17.55
N LEU A 158 -16.30 9.84 17.68
CA LEU A 158 -15.27 10.10 16.66
C LEU A 158 -15.37 9.16 15.45
N ASP A 159 -15.71 7.89 15.68
CA ASP A 159 -15.66 6.87 14.61
C ASP A 159 -16.78 7.03 13.58
N GLU A 160 -18.00 7.32 14.03
CA GLU A 160 -19.15 7.27 13.13
C GLU A 160 -19.45 8.61 12.45
N LEU A 161 -19.24 9.74 13.15
CA LEU A 161 -19.58 11.06 12.60
C LEU A 161 -18.43 11.68 11.82
N GLY A 162 -17.17 11.47 12.25
CA GLY A 162 -15.98 11.96 11.55
C GLY A 162 -15.84 11.35 10.15
N ALA A 163 -16.01 10.03 10.04
CA ALA A 163 -15.95 9.32 8.77
C ALA A 163 -17.12 9.69 7.83
N LYS A 164 -18.37 9.77 8.34
CA LYS A 164 -19.55 10.14 7.54
C LYS A 164 -19.51 11.60 7.06
N LEU A 165 -18.98 12.52 7.86
CA LEU A 165 -18.90 13.93 7.51
C LEU A 165 -17.74 14.23 6.55
N LEU A 166 -16.55 13.66 6.75
CA LEU A 166 -15.45 13.79 5.78
C LEU A 166 -15.81 13.17 4.42
N ARG A 167 -16.50 12.03 4.40
CA ARG A 167 -17.02 11.44 3.14
C ARG A 167 -17.99 12.38 2.42
N ARG A 168 -18.80 13.15 3.14
CA ARG A 168 -19.75 14.13 2.57
C ARG A 168 -19.05 15.39 2.05
N ILE A 169 -18.01 15.88 2.73
CA ILE A 169 -17.24 17.05 2.27
C ILE A 169 -16.50 16.72 0.97
N THR A 170 -15.83 15.57 0.89
CA THR A 170 -15.05 15.16 -0.29
C THR A 170 -15.92 14.78 -1.49
N VAL A 171 -17.09 14.15 -1.26
CA VAL A 171 -17.97 13.69 -2.36
C VAL A 171 -18.90 14.80 -2.86
N CYS A 172 -19.33 15.74 -2.01
CA CYS A 172 -20.34 16.73 -2.40
C CYS A 172 -19.80 18.14 -2.67
N VAL A 173 -18.75 18.58 -1.95
CA VAL A 173 -18.28 19.97 -2.05
C VAL A 173 -17.21 20.12 -3.13
N PHE A 174 -16.28 19.16 -3.22
CA PHE A 174 -15.14 19.25 -4.14
C PHE A 174 -15.55 19.12 -5.63
N PRO A 175 -16.38 18.14 -6.04
CA PRO A 175 -16.89 18.11 -7.41
C PRO A 175 -17.74 19.33 -7.73
N ALA A 176 -18.54 19.83 -6.77
CA ALA A 176 -19.41 20.98 -6.97
C ALA A 176 -18.64 22.29 -7.20
N VAL A 177 -17.55 22.52 -6.47
CA VAL A 177 -16.69 23.71 -6.65
C VAL A 177 -15.95 23.64 -7.98
N CYS A 178 -15.36 22.49 -8.32
CA CYS A 178 -14.70 22.30 -9.61
C CYS A 178 -15.69 22.37 -10.79
N SER A 179 -16.88 21.78 -10.65
CA SER A 179 -17.93 21.78 -11.67
C SER A 179 -18.63 23.14 -11.83
N LEU A 180 -18.51 24.05 -10.86
CA LEU A 180 -18.98 25.43 -10.98
C LEU A 180 -17.88 26.34 -11.53
N TYR A 181 -16.62 26.08 -11.19
CA TYR A 181 -15.49 26.88 -11.62
C TYR A 181 -15.28 26.80 -13.13
N VAL A 182 -15.34 25.60 -13.73
CA VAL A 182 -15.13 25.41 -15.17
C VAL A 182 -16.21 26.12 -16.02
N PRO A 183 -17.53 25.97 -15.75
CA PRO A 183 -18.56 26.71 -16.46
C PRO A 183 -18.53 28.21 -16.21
N LEU A 184 -18.14 28.66 -15.01
CA LEU A 184 -17.96 30.09 -14.74
C LEU A 184 -16.81 30.68 -15.57
N LEU A 185 -15.70 29.95 -15.71
CA LEU A 185 -14.58 30.35 -16.55
C LEU A 185 -14.98 30.39 -18.02
N VAL A 186 -15.65 29.35 -18.51
CA VAL A 186 -16.16 29.28 -19.89
C VAL A 186 -17.20 30.38 -20.16
N TYR A 187 -18.10 30.65 -19.22
CA TYR A 187 -19.09 31.73 -19.33
C TYR A 187 -18.43 33.12 -19.37
N VAL A 188 -17.47 33.38 -18.48
CA VAL A 188 -16.72 34.66 -18.47
C VAL A 188 -15.91 34.83 -19.76
N MET A 189 -15.35 33.76 -20.31
CA MET A 189 -14.59 33.80 -21.56
C MET A 189 -15.48 33.95 -22.81
N THR A 190 -16.70 33.42 -22.81
CA THR A 190 -17.63 33.46 -23.96
C THR A 190 -18.55 34.69 -23.97
N ALA A 191 -18.92 35.23 -22.80
CA ALA A 191 -19.89 36.32 -22.68
C ALA A 191 -19.28 37.73 -22.79
N MET A 192 -17.95 37.89 -22.77
CA MET A 192 -17.28 39.21 -22.70
C MET A 192 -16.17 39.37 -23.76
N PRO A 193 -16.50 39.64 -25.04
CA PRO A 193 -15.53 39.57 -26.13
C PRO A 193 -14.54 40.75 -26.25
N SER A 194 -14.70 41.86 -25.51
CA SER A 194 -13.99 43.11 -25.85
C SER A 194 -13.14 43.76 -24.76
N ASP A 195 -13.15 43.30 -23.51
CA ASP A 195 -12.37 43.94 -22.43
C ASP A 195 -11.52 42.94 -21.63
N ASN A 196 -10.37 42.57 -22.21
CA ASN A 196 -9.32 41.73 -21.59
C ASN A 196 -8.88 42.23 -20.21
N HIS A 197 -9.07 43.52 -19.91
CA HIS A 197 -8.66 44.12 -18.65
C HIS A 197 -9.58 43.73 -17.47
N VAL A 198 -10.86 43.46 -17.74
CA VAL A 198 -11.84 43.04 -16.72
C VAL A 198 -11.67 41.56 -16.39
N ILE A 199 -11.46 40.73 -17.43
CA ILE A 199 -11.20 39.29 -17.29
C ILE A 199 -9.96 39.04 -16.40
N ARG A 200 -8.84 39.74 -16.65
CA ARG A 200 -7.63 39.63 -15.80
C ARG A 200 -7.86 40.07 -14.35
N LYS A 201 -8.67 41.11 -14.13
CA LYS A 201 -8.97 41.62 -12.78
C LYS A 201 -9.88 40.70 -11.96
N ILE A 202 -10.64 39.82 -12.60
CA ILE A 202 -11.56 38.92 -11.91
C ILE A 202 -10.99 37.50 -11.86
N ILE A 203 -10.52 36.94 -12.98
CA ILE A 203 -10.03 35.56 -13.04
C ILE A 203 -8.76 35.39 -12.21
N GLY A 204 -7.83 36.35 -12.25
CA GLY A 204 -6.59 36.29 -11.47
C GLY A 204 -6.86 36.12 -9.97
N PRO A 205 -7.57 37.05 -9.32
CA PRO A 205 -7.88 36.95 -7.89
C PRO A 205 -8.68 35.70 -7.51
N VAL A 206 -9.64 35.26 -8.35
CA VAL A 206 -10.43 34.06 -8.05
C VAL A 206 -9.57 32.80 -8.18
N SER A 207 -8.67 32.73 -9.17
CA SER A 207 -7.72 31.60 -9.32
C SER A 207 -6.75 31.54 -8.13
N TRP A 208 -6.21 32.68 -7.71
CA TRP A 208 -5.35 32.78 -6.53
C TRP A 208 -6.09 32.44 -5.22
N LEU A 209 -7.38 32.77 -5.13
CA LEU A 209 -8.23 32.40 -3.99
C LEU A 209 -8.46 30.89 -3.94
N VAL A 210 -8.80 30.26 -5.06
CA VAL A 210 -8.97 28.79 -5.16
C VAL A 210 -7.67 28.08 -4.81
N LEU A 211 -6.54 28.54 -5.38
CA LEU A 211 -5.22 28.01 -5.05
C LEU A 211 -4.88 28.20 -3.57
N GLY A 212 -5.19 29.37 -2.99
CA GLY A 212 -4.99 29.66 -1.57
C GLY A 212 -5.82 28.75 -0.65
N LEU A 213 -7.08 28.48 -1.02
CA LEU A 213 -7.95 27.55 -0.29
C LEU A 213 -7.41 26.11 -0.34
N GLU A 214 -6.94 25.65 -1.49
CA GLU A 214 -6.33 24.32 -1.67
C GLU A 214 -5.02 24.18 -0.86
N VAL A 215 -4.12 25.16 -0.95
CA VAL A 215 -2.87 25.19 -0.16
C VAL A 215 -3.18 25.19 1.34
N THR A 216 -4.22 25.91 1.75
CA THR A 216 -4.66 25.93 3.15
C THR A 216 -5.21 24.58 3.57
N GLN A 217 -6.05 23.94 2.75
CA GLN A 217 -6.60 22.61 3.01
C GLN A 217 -5.50 21.56 3.16
N ILE A 218 -4.51 21.54 2.25
CA ILE A 218 -3.37 20.63 2.31
C ILE A 218 -2.52 20.90 3.55
N SER A 219 -2.29 22.17 3.88
CA SER A 219 -1.54 22.54 5.08
C SER A 219 -2.23 22.06 6.36
N VAL A 220 -3.57 22.17 6.42
CA VAL A 220 -4.38 21.67 7.54
C VAL A 220 -4.33 20.15 7.61
N SER A 221 -4.52 19.45 6.49
CA SER A 221 -4.42 17.98 6.42
C SER A 221 -3.03 17.48 6.80
N HIS A 222 -1.97 18.16 6.36
CA HIS A 222 -0.59 17.79 6.68
C HIS A 222 -0.27 18.01 8.17
N ARG A 223 -0.74 19.12 8.77
CA ARG A 223 -0.61 19.36 10.22
C ARG A 223 -1.38 18.34 11.05
N ALA A 224 -2.59 17.97 10.62
CA ALA A 224 -3.38 16.92 11.26
C ALA A 224 -2.63 15.57 11.20
N PHE A 225 -2.11 15.20 10.02
CA PHE A 225 -1.33 13.98 9.84
C PHE A 225 -0.07 13.94 10.71
N ARG A 226 0.70 15.04 10.76
CA ARG A 226 1.88 15.15 11.64
C ARG A 226 1.51 14.97 13.11
N ARG A 227 0.42 15.57 13.58
CA ARG A 227 -0.02 15.45 14.98
C ARG A 227 -0.44 14.03 15.33
N VAL A 228 -1.21 13.36 14.47
CA VAL A 228 -1.61 11.96 14.69
C VAL A 228 -0.38 11.04 14.71
N ARG A 229 0.60 11.27 13.83
CA ARG A 229 1.85 10.52 13.83
C ARG A 229 2.63 10.69 15.14
N VAL A 230 2.77 11.91 15.65
CA VAL A 230 3.45 12.16 16.94
C VAL A 230 2.72 11.46 18.10
N LEU A 231 1.39 11.52 18.14
CA LEU A 231 0.60 10.83 19.18
C LEU A 231 0.75 9.31 19.11
N LEU A 232 0.89 8.74 17.92
CA LEU A 232 1.14 7.32 17.73
C LEU A 232 2.56 6.89 18.12
N ASP A 233 3.55 7.71 17.78
CA ASP A 233 4.93 7.46 18.19
C ASP A 233 5.06 7.53 19.72
N GLN A 234 4.33 8.45 20.37
CA GLN A 234 4.19 8.50 21.84
C GLN A 234 3.48 7.26 22.41
N ALA A 235 2.37 6.82 21.80
CA ALA A 235 1.66 5.63 22.25
C ALA A 235 2.47 4.33 22.08
N LYS A 236 3.32 4.25 21.05
CA LYS A 236 4.27 3.13 20.85
C LYS A 236 5.33 3.08 21.95
N THR A 237 5.75 4.22 22.49
CA THR A 237 6.72 4.27 23.59
C THR A 237 6.12 3.94 24.95
N GLU A 238 4.79 4.00 25.11
CA GLU A 238 4.10 3.83 26.40
C GLU A 238 3.50 2.42 26.61
N ASP A 239 3.84 1.43 25.78
CA ASP A 239 3.45 0.00 25.92
C ASP A 239 1.94 -0.25 26.18
N MET A 240 1.07 0.57 25.56
CA MET A 240 -0.38 0.38 25.65
C MET A 240 -0.86 -0.60 24.57
N GLY A 241 -0.66 -1.90 24.81
CA GLY A 241 -0.93 -2.99 23.87
C GLY A 241 -2.36 -3.07 23.28
N GLY A 242 -3.35 -2.44 23.91
CA GLY A 242 -4.72 -2.32 23.36
C GLY A 242 -4.93 -1.12 22.42
N PHE A 243 -4.05 -0.13 22.45
CA PHE A 243 -4.21 1.16 21.76
C PHE A 243 -3.65 1.16 20.32
N ALA A 244 -2.83 0.16 19.96
CA ALA A 244 -2.15 0.10 18.68
C ALA A 244 -3.05 -0.34 17.51
N GLY A 245 -4.01 -1.23 17.74
CA GLY A 245 -4.85 -1.82 16.67
C GLY A 245 -5.83 -0.84 16.04
N THR A 246 -6.66 -0.17 16.85
CA THR A 246 -7.69 0.77 16.37
C THR A 246 -7.10 2.05 15.77
N ASN A 247 -5.94 2.52 16.25
CA ASN A 247 -5.30 3.70 15.71
C ASN A 247 -4.52 3.44 14.40
N ALA A 248 -4.10 2.21 14.13
CA ALA A 248 -3.48 1.84 12.84
C ALA A 248 -4.48 1.99 11.69
N GLU A 249 -5.74 1.60 11.90
CA GLU A 249 -6.81 1.73 10.91
C GLU A 249 -7.16 3.21 10.64
N ALA A 250 -7.26 4.03 11.69
CA ALA A 250 -7.44 5.48 11.58
C ALA A 250 -6.27 6.16 10.85
N LEU A 251 -5.04 5.74 11.12
CA LEU A 251 -3.84 6.25 10.43
C LEU A 251 -3.83 5.89 8.95
N ASN A 252 -4.21 4.65 8.62
CA ASN A 252 -4.31 4.19 7.24
C ASN A 252 -5.44 4.91 6.50
N MET A 253 -6.56 5.21 7.16
CA MET A 253 -7.61 6.07 6.58
C MET A 253 -7.10 7.48 6.32
N LEU A 254 -6.39 8.10 7.26
CA LEU A 254 -5.78 9.43 7.10
C LEU A 254 -4.71 9.44 6.00
N ARG A 255 -3.88 8.39 5.89
CA ARG A 255 -2.89 8.22 4.82
C ARG A 255 -3.57 8.12 3.45
N ARG A 256 -4.65 7.34 3.33
CA ARG A 256 -5.47 7.24 2.11
C ARG A 256 -6.02 8.61 1.70
N GLN A 257 -6.51 9.40 2.65
CA GLN A 257 -6.99 10.74 2.37
C GLN A 257 -5.87 11.71 1.98
N HIS A 258 -4.74 11.69 2.67
CA HIS A 258 -3.59 12.53 2.34
C HIS A 258 -3.07 12.24 0.93
N LEU A 259 -2.96 10.97 0.53
CA LEU A 259 -2.54 10.60 -0.83
C LEU A 259 -3.54 11.06 -1.90
N ARG A 260 -4.85 10.97 -1.64
CA ARG A 260 -5.88 11.49 -2.56
C ARG A 260 -5.81 13.02 -2.69
N LEU A 261 -5.61 13.73 -1.58
CA LEU A 261 -5.44 15.19 -1.56
C LEU A 261 -4.18 15.63 -2.31
N VAL A 262 -3.04 14.97 -2.05
CA VAL A 262 -1.78 15.25 -2.75
C VAL A 262 -1.92 14.97 -4.25
N GLY A 263 -2.49 13.83 -4.65
CA GLY A 263 -2.70 13.51 -6.06
C GLY A 263 -3.61 14.52 -6.78
N SER A 264 -4.69 14.97 -6.11
CA SER A 264 -5.58 16.00 -6.64
C SER A 264 -4.86 17.34 -6.81
N PHE A 265 -4.05 17.73 -5.82
CA PHE A 265 -3.25 18.95 -5.85
C PHE A 265 -2.16 18.93 -6.93
N THR A 266 -1.46 17.82 -7.10
CA THR A 266 -0.44 17.66 -8.15
C THR A 266 -1.09 17.73 -9.53
N THR A 267 -2.27 17.14 -9.71
CA THR A 267 -3.05 17.25 -10.96
C THR A 267 -3.45 18.70 -11.22
N MET A 268 -3.91 19.42 -10.20
CA MET A 268 -4.28 20.83 -10.32
C MET A 268 -3.07 21.72 -10.64
N ILE A 269 -1.92 21.50 -9.98
CA ILE A 269 -0.67 22.21 -10.30
C ILE A 269 -0.23 21.90 -11.72
N ALA A 270 -0.30 20.64 -12.16
CA ALA A 270 0.08 20.27 -13.51
C ALA A 270 -0.81 20.97 -14.54
N VAL A 271 -2.13 20.99 -14.33
CA VAL A 271 -3.08 21.74 -15.16
C VAL A 271 -2.74 23.23 -15.14
N HIS A 272 -2.53 23.82 -13.96
CA HIS A 272 -2.24 25.24 -13.84
C HIS A 272 -0.90 25.64 -14.45
N ALA A 273 0.14 24.81 -14.30
CA ALA A 273 1.45 24.98 -14.90
C ALA A 273 1.39 24.87 -16.42
N VAL A 274 0.60 23.93 -16.95
CA VAL A 274 0.31 23.84 -18.39
C VAL A 274 -0.39 25.13 -18.86
N PHE A 275 -1.43 25.58 -18.17
CA PHE A 275 -2.10 26.85 -18.50
C PHE A 275 -1.16 28.06 -18.44
N SER A 276 -0.31 28.16 -17.42
CA SER A 276 0.65 29.27 -17.28
C SER A 276 1.80 29.20 -18.29
N LEU A 277 2.25 27.99 -18.66
CA LEU A 277 3.21 27.80 -19.75
C LEU A 277 2.61 28.20 -21.09
N LEU A 278 1.36 27.84 -21.35
CA LEU A 278 0.62 28.26 -22.55
C LEU A 278 0.41 29.78 -22.57
N GLU A 279 0.08 30.40 -21.43
CA GLU A 279 -0.01 31.87 -21.32
C GLU A 279 1.34 32.59 -21.47
N GLY A 280 2.46 31.97 -21.09
CA GLY A 280 3.78 32.62 -21.13
C GLY A 280 4.55 32.43 -22.44
N THR A 281 4.34 31.30 -23.12
CA THR A 281 5.09 30.95 -24.36
C THR A 281 4.26 31.11 -25.63
N LEU A 282 2.93 31.03 -25.56
CA LEU A 282 2.04 31.16 -26.72
C LEU A 282 1.19 32.42 -26.68
N TRP A 283 1.30 33.24 -25.62
CA TRP A 283 0.61 34.51 -25.48
C TRP A 283 1.56 35.65 -25.06
N PRO A 284 1.52 36.82 -25.70
CA PRO A 284 0.61 37.18 -26.79
C PRO A 284 1.06 36.49 -28.08
N VAL A 285 0.11 36.01 -28.87
CA VAL A 285 0.36 35.73 -30.28
C VAL A 285 1.03 36.99 -30.86
N PRO A 286 2.23 36.88 -31.47
CA PRO A 286 2.94 38.04 -32.01
C PRO A 286 2.01 38.86 -32.90
N THR A 287 2.00 40.18 -32.73
CA THR A 287 1.17 41.09 -33.55
C THR A 287 1.45 40.97 -35.05
N THR A 288 2.61 40.43 -35.44
CA THR A 288 2.96 40.05 -36.81
C THR A 288 2.10 38.93 -37.40
N PHE A 289 1.59 38.02 -36.58
CA PHE A 289 0.61 37.00 -37.01
C PHE A 289 -0.77 37.65 -37.29
N ARG A 290 -1.10 38.71 -36.54
CA ARG A 290 -2.31 39.52 -36.74
C ARG A 290 -2.26 40.34 -38.02
N THR A 291 -1.10 40.87 -38.40
CA THR A 291 -0.95 41.58 -39.69
C THR A 291 -0.89 40.64 -40.87
N TRP A 292 -0.23 39.48 -40.77
CA TRP A 292 -0.19 38.51 -41.88
C TRP A 292 -1.58 37.99 -42.29
N VAL A 293 -2.48 37.85 -41.30
CA VAL A 293 -3.88 37.46 -41.51
C VAL A 293 -4.77 38.63 -41.98
N LEU A 294 -4.38 39.88 -41.72
CA LEU A 294 -5.13 41.08 -42.13
C LEU A 294 -4.63 41.70 -43.45
N THR A 295 -3.48 41.30 -43.97
CA THR A 295 -2.91 41.83 -45.23
C THR A 295 -2.87 40.82 -46.37
N SER A 296 -3.45 39.63 -46.23
CA SER A 296 -3.74 38.80 -47.41
C SER A 296 -4.99 39.36 -48.08
N ASP A 297 -4.81 40.10 -49.18
CA ASP A 297 -5.85 40.51 -50.13
C ASP A 297 -6.47 39.27 -50.81
N ALA A 298 -7.12 38.41 -50.03
CA ALA A 298 -7.98 37.36 -50.53
C ALA A 298 -9.35 37.99 -50.80
N PRO A 299 -9.92 37.83 -52.01
CA PRO A 299 -11.15 38.51 -52.39
C PRO A 299 -12.30 38.15 -51.44
N SER A 300 -13.02 39.19 -51.06
CA SER A 300 -14.22 39.22 -50.21
C SER A 300 -15.17 38.06 -50.49
N GLY A 301 -15.12 37.03 -49.64
CA GLY A 301 -16.03 35.91 -49.80
C GLY A 301 -15.84 34.70 -48.90
N CYS A 302 -15.29 34.79 -47.68
CA CYS A 302 -15.51 33.72 -46.68
C CYS A 302 -15.10 34.12 -45.25
N PRO A 303 -16.03 34.58 -44.39
CA PRO A 303 -15.78 34.77 -42.96
C PRO A 303 -15.53 33.45 -42.20
N LEU A 304 -15.69 32.31 -42.87
CA LEU A 304 -15.62 30.99 -42.25
C LEU A 304 -14.19 30.53 -41.91
N LEU A 305 -13.15 31.02 -42.59
CA LEU A 305 -11.79 30.46 -42.43
C LEU A 305 -11.07 30.94 -41.15
N LEU A 306 -11.40 32.14 -40.64
CA LEU A 306 -10.78 32.72 -39.44
C LEU A 306 -11.37 32.20 -38.12
N ALA A 307 -12.61 31.72 -38.13
CA ALA A 307 -13.20 31.02 -36.99
C ALA A 307 -12.67 29.57 -36.87
N VAL A 308 -12.18 29.00 -37.97
CA VAL A 308 -11.68 27.62 -38.02
C VAL A 308 -10.33 27.48 -37.29
N ASP A 309 -9.43 28.46 -37.34
CA ASP A 309 -8.10 28.34 -36.70
C ASP A 309 -8.13 28.43 -35.16
N GLY A 310 -8.97 29.29 -34.58
CA GLY A 310 -9.16 29.35 -33.12
C GLY A 310 -9.88 28.12 -32.57
N SER A 311 -10.85 27.60 -33.33
CA SER A 311 -11.57 26.37 -32.96
C SER A 311 -10.67 25.14 -33.03
N LEU A 312 -9.75 25.09 -34.01
CA LEU A 312 -8.79 24.00 -34.15
C LEU A 312 -7.79 24.00 -33.00
N TYR A 313 -7.29 25.17 -32.60
CA TYR A 313 -6.36 25.27 -31.48
C TYR A 313 -6.99 24.87 -30.14
N MET A 314 -8.23 25.33 -29.88
CA MET A 314 -8.98 24.94 -28.69
C MET A 314 -9.33 23.44 -28.72
N ALA A 315 -9.68 22.88 -29.87
CA ALA A 315 -9.92 21.45 -30.02
C ALA A 315 -8.64 20.63 -29.78
N VAL A 316 -7.49 21.07 -30.28
CA VAL A 316 -6.20 20.41 -30.02
C VAL A 316 -5.84 20.49 -28.54
N LEU A 317 -6.06 21.63 -27.89
CA LEU A 317 -5.80 21.79 -26.47
C LEU A 317 -6.73 20.92 -25.60
N GLU A 318 -8.02 20.84 -25.92
CA GLU A 318 -8.97 19.94 -25.26
C GLU A 318 -8.59 18.47 -25.45
N VAL A 319 -8.15 18.08 -26.64
CA VAL A 319 -7.67 16.71 -26.91
C VAL A 319 -6.40 16.41 -26.11
N VAL A 320 -5.44 17.34 -26.04
CA VAL A 320 -4.19 17.15 -25.28
C VAL A 320 -4.46 17.11 -23.77
N LEU A 321 -5.26 18.03 -23.23
CA LEU A 321 -5.63 18.02 -21.81
C LEU A 321 -6.48 16.81 -21.45
N GLY A 322 -7.40 16.40 -22.34
CA GLY A 322 -8.16 15.17 -22.21
C GLY A 322 -7.27 13.93 -22.19
N ALA A 323 -6.27 13.86 -23.08
CA ALA A 323 -5.30 12.76 -23.12
C ALA A 323 -4.42 12.73 -21.86
N ILE A 324 -3.96 13.88 -21.38
CA ILE A 324 -3.18 14.00 -20.14
C ILE A 324 -4.02 13.57 -18.93
N ALA A 325 -5.26 14.07 -18.82
CA ALA A 325 -6.16 13.70 -17.72
C ALA A 325 -6.51 12.20 -17.75
N LEU A 326 -6.75 11.63 -18.93
CA LEU A 326 -7.00 10.20 -19.10
C LEU A 326 -5.77 9.37 -18.71
N TYR A 327 -4.57 9.82 -19.11
CA TYR A 327 -3.30 9.18 -18.76
C TYR A 327 -3.05 9.19 -17.25
N PHE A 328 -3.19 10.35 -16.60
CA PHE A 328 -2.99 10.47 -15.15
C PHE A 328 -4.08 9.75 -14.35
N SER A 329 -5.34 9.79 -14.80
CA SER A 329 -6.42 9.03 -14.17
C SER A 329 -6.15 7.54 -14.27
N GLY A 330 -5.71 7.04 -15.43
CA GLY A 330 -5.33 5.64 -15.62
C GLY A 330 -4.17 5.22 -14.71
N ALA A 331 -3.10 6.02 -14.66
CA ALA A 331 -1.92 5.73 -13.82
C ALA A 331 -2.25 5.76 -12.31
N LEU A 332 -3.00 6.76 -11.84
CA LEU A 332 -3.42 6.87 -10.44
C LEU A 332 -4.39 5.76 -10.04
N SER A 333 -5.38 5.45 -10.88
CA SER A 333 -6.30 4.34 -10.63
C SER A 333 -5.57 3.00 -10.59
N GLY A 334 -4.62 2.76 -11.50
CA GLY A 334 -3.78 1.56 -11.48
C GLY A 334 -2.93 1.44 -10.21
N ALA A 335 -2.30 2.53 -9.76
CA ALA A 335 -1.54 2.55 -8.51
C ALA A 335 -2.41 2.33 -7.26
N LEU A 336 -3.62 2.91 -7.24
CA LEU A 336 -4.56 2.75 -6.12
C LEU A 336 -5.12 1.34 -6.03
N VAL A 337 -5.53 0.74 -7.15
CA VAL A 337 -6.05 -0.63 -7.20
C VAL A 337 -4.96 -1.63 -6.77
N ARG A 338 -3.71 -1.42 -7.22
CA ARG A 338 -2.57 -2.25 -6.79
C ARG A 338 -2.28 -2.11 -5.30
N GLY A 339 -2.25 -0.88 -4.78
CA GLY A 339 -2.04 -0.63 -3.35
C GLY A 339 -3.15 -1.23 -2.47
N GLU A 340 -4.39 -1.29 -2.96
CA GLU A 340 -5.49 -1.94 -2.25
C GLU A 340 -5.34 -3.47 -2.22
N ALA A 341 -4.93 -4.09 -3.33
CA ALA A 341 -4.70 -5.54 -3.38
C ALA A 341 -3.56 -6.00 -2.44
N VAL A 342 -2.42 -5.31 -2.46
CA VAL A 342 -1.29 -5.59 -1.55
C VAL A 342 -1.71 -5.42 -0.09
N PHE A 343 -2.46 -4.36 0.22
CA PHE A 343 -2.95 -4.12 1.56
C PHE A 343 -3.91 -5.20 2.07
N LEU A 344 -4.90 -5.59 1.26
CA LEU A 344 -5.85 -6.64 1.62
C LEU A 344 -5.14 -7.98 1.84
N HIS A 345 -4.12 -8.28 1.03
CA HIS A 345 -3.33 -9.48 1.18
C HIS A 345 -2.47 -9.47 2.46
N ASP A 346 -1.88 -8.33 2.81
CA ASP A 346 -1.15 -8.13 4.07
C ASP A 346 -2.09 -8.25 5.29
N GLU A 347 -3.31 -7.70 5.21
CA GLU A 347 -4.32 -7.79 6.27
C GLU A 347 -4.78 -9.22 6.49
N GLU A 348 -5.09 -9.96 5.41
CA GLU A 348 -5.44 -11.38 5.47
C GLU A 348 -4.31 -12.20 6.12
N ARG A 349 -3.06 -11.93 5.71
CA ARG A 349 -1.87 -12.57 6.28
C ARG A 349 -1.75 -12.32 7.77
N GLN A 350 -1.88 -11.06 8.20
CA GLN A 350 -1.83 -10.68 9.61
C GLN A 350 -2.94 -11.37 10.41
N LEU A 351 -4.16 -11.43 9.88
CA LEU A 351 -5.27 -12.11 10.53
C LEU A 351 -5.02 -13.61 10.70
N LYS A 352 -4.52 -14.30 9.66
CA LYS A 352 -4.13 -15.72 9.73
C LYS A 352 -3.08 -15.92 10.84
N ARG A 353 -2.05 -15.08 10.84
CA ARG A 353 -0.96 -15.16 11.81
C ARG A 353 -1.43 -14.91 13.24
N THR A 354 -2.21 -13.86 13.50
CA THR A 354 -2.75 -13.60 14.84
C THR A 354 -3.65 -14.74 15.30
N THR A 355 -4.46 -15.31 14.42
CA THR A 355 -5.31 -16.46 14.73
C THR A 355 -4.47 -17.66 15.14
N ILE A 356 -3.38 -17.94 14.41
CA ILE A 356 -2.50 -19.09 14.69
C ILE A 356 -1.64 -18.86 15.91
N SER A 357 -1.06 -17.68 16.10
CA SER A 357 -0.35 -17.32 17.34
C SER A 357 -1.25 -17.47 18.57
N ALA A 358 -2.51 -17.06 18.48
CA ALA A 358 -3.47 -17.18 19.58
C ALA A 358 -3.93 -18.64 19.82
N ALA A 359 -4.02 -19.43 18.74
CA ALA A 359 -4.47 -20.82 18.79
C ALA A 359 -3.32 -21.83 18.93
N TYR A 360 -2.06 -21.41 18.91
CA TYR A 360 -0.92 -22.31 18.90
C TYR A 360 -0.91 -23.16 20.17
N ALA A 361 -1.20 -24.44 19.98
CA ALA A 361 -0.98 -25.49 20.94
C ALA A 361 -0.02 -26.48 20.30
N PRO A 362 0.98 -27.01 21.03
CA PRO A 362 1.88 -28.03 20.53
C PRO A 362 1.06 -29.17 19.88
N PRO A 363 1.27 -29.46 18.58
CA PRO A 363 0.36 -30.33 17.83
C PRO A 363 0.43 -31.80 18.24
N CYS A 364 1.49 -32.21 18.94
CA CYS A 364 1.78 -33.61 19.23
C CYS A 364 1.96 -33.85 20.73
N GLN A 365 1.23 -34.84 21.26
CA GLN A 365 1.39 -35.32 22.65
C GLN A 365 2.53 -36.33 22.81
N VAL A 366 3.25 -36.69 21.73
CA VAL A 366 4.41 -37.57 21.82
C VAL A 366 5.49 -36.86 22.64
N SER A 367 5.90 -37.51 23.72
CA SER A 367 6.94 -37.00 24.62
C SER A 367 8.21 -36.64 23.84
N GLY A 368 8.76 -35.45 24.08
CA GLY A 368 9.97 -34.95 23.42
C GLY A 368 9.77 -34.34 22.02
N TRP A 369 8.59 -34.47 21.38
CA TRP A 369 8.36 -33.86 20.05
C TRP A 369 8.50 -32.35 20.09
N GLN A 370 7.77 -31.69 21.00
CA GLN A 370 7.78 -30.24 21.13
C GLN A 370 9.16 -29.72 21.58
N GLU A 371 9.83 -30.42 22.51
CA GLU A 371 11.19 -30.07 22.93
C GLU A 371 12.15 -30.09 21.74
N LYS A 372 12.05 -31.10 20.87
CA LYS A 372 12.86 -31.17 19.64
C LYS A 372 12.51 -30.07 18.66
N VAL A 373 11.22 -29.73 18.50
CA VAL A 373 10.76 -28.62 17.64
C VAL A 373 11.35 -27.29 18.09
N GLU A 374 11.32 -27.01 19.40
CA GLU A 374 11.88 -25.78 19.99
C GLU A 374 13.41 -25.76 19.87
N GLU A 375 14.06 -26.88 20.17
CA GLU A 375 15.51 -27.03 19.98
C GLU A 375 15.90 -26.74 18.53
N MET A 376 15.22 -27.36 17.55
CA MET A 376 15.46 -27.16 16.12
C MET A 376 15.25 -25.71 15.69
N GLY A 377 14.17 -25.09 16.18
CA GLY A 377 13.86 -23.69 15.91
C GLY A 377 14.87 -22.72 16.52
N MET A 378 15.74 -23.18 17.44
CA MET A 378 16.83 -22.39 18.02
C MET A 378 18.22 -22.68 17.42
N ARG A 379 18.28 -23.38 16.28
CA ARG A 379 19.54 -23.71 15.58
C ARG A 379 19.81 -22.80 14.38
N GLY A 380 19.53 -21.50 14.48
CA GLY A 380 19.86 -20.53 13.44
C GLY A 380 21.37 -20.36 13.26
N ILE A 381 21.79 -19.99 12.05
CA ILE A 381 23.17 -19.61 11.72
C ILE A 381 23.22 -18.11 11.41
N SER A 382 24.12 -17.36 12.05
CA SER A 382 24.31 -15.94 11.73
C SER A 382 24.88 -15.75 10.33
N LEU A 383 24.55 -14.65 9.66
CA LEU A 383 25.09 -14.35 8.34
C LEU A 383 26.61 -14.16 8.36
N SER A 384 27.16 -13.63 9.46
CA SER A 384 28.62 -13.58 9.68
C SER A 384 29.25 -14.97 9.65
N ALA A 385 28.67 -15.93 10.38
CA ALA A 385 29.16 -17.30 10.40
C ALA A 385 29.02 -17.95 9.02
N LEU A 386 27.89 -17.76 8.33
CA LEU A 386 27.66 -18.29 6.99
C LEU A 386 28.65 -17.71 5.95
N LEU A 387 28.98 -16.42 6.05
CA LEU A 387 30.00 -15.76 5.22
C LEU A 387 31.39 -16.35 5.47
N ASP A 388 31.78 -16.54 6.73
CA ASP A 388 33.04 -17.21 7.08
C ASP A 388 33.09 -18.65 6.60
N PHE A 389 31.94 -19.34 6.58
CA PHE A 389 31.82 -20.65 5.97
C PHE A 389 32.08 -20.59 4.46
N TYR A 390 31.39 -19.70 3.75
CA TYR A 390 31.57 -19.55 2.31
C TYR A 390 33.03 -19.26 1.95
N ARG A 391 33.70 -18.36 2.68
CA ARG A 391 35.13 -18.02 2.51
C ARG A 391 36.07 -19.22 2.69
N GLY A 392 35.67 -20.23 3.48
CA GLY A 392 36.47 -21.44 3.69
C GLY A 392 36.37 -22.48 2.57
N LEU A 393 35.35 -22.40 1.70
CA LEU A 393 35.19 -23.31 0.57
C LEU A 393 36.30 -23.07 -0.47
N GLY A 394 36.82 -24.14 -1.05
CA GLY A 394 37.92 -24.08 -2.03
C GLY A 394 39.29 -23.77 -1.42
N SER A 395 39.37 -23.50 -0.12
CA SER A 395 40.62 -23.11 0.55
C SER A 395 40.91 -23.94 1.81
N ARG A 396 40.00 -23.95 2.78
CA ARG A 396 40.15 -24.65 4.07
C ARG A 396 39.50 -26.03 4.06
N TYR A 397 38.41 -26.19 3.32
CA TYR A 397 37.67 -27.44 3.17
C TYR A 397 36.99 -27.48 1.80
N MET A 398 36.65 -28.69 1.34
CA MET A 398 36.16 -28.93 -0.02
C MET A 398 37.05 -28.19 -1.04
N LEU A 399 38.33 -28.59 -1.13
CA LEU A 399 39.35 -27.89 -1.93
C LEU A 399 39.00 -27.79 -3.42
N HIS A 400 38.17 -28.71 -3.91
CA HIS A 400 37.68 -28.73 -5.29
C HIS A 400 36.37 -27.94 -5.48
N PHE A 401 35.92 -27.16 -4.49
CA PHE A 401 34.73 -26.34 -4.63
C PHE A 401 34.87 -25.37 -5.80
N ASP A 402 33.95 -25.49 -6.74
CA ASP A 402 33.74 -24.55 -7.84
C ASP A 402 32.37 -23.86 -7.67
N PRO A 403 32.28 -22.52 -7.52
CA PRO A 403 31.00 -21.82 -7.36
C PRO A 403 30.06 -21.94 -8.57
N ALA A 404 30.59 -22.24 -9.76
CA ALA A 404 29.80 -22.41 -10.98
C ALA A 404 29.16 -23.81 -11.10
N THR A 405 29.67 -24.79 -10.35
CA THR A 405 29.32 -26.22 -10.53
C THR A 405 28.85 -26.89 -9.23
N SER A 406 29.40 -26.50 -8.09
CA SER A 406 29.09 -27.10 -6.78
C SER A 406 27.66 -26.79 -6.36
N THR A 407 26.85 -27.84 -6.23
CA THR A 407 25.50 -27.78 -5.69
C THR A 407 25.52 -27.71 -4.16
N THR A 408 24.37 -27.37 -3.58
CA THR A 408 24.21 -27.42 -2.11
C THR A 408 24.36 -28.85 -1.59
N ASN A 409 23.94 -29.86 -2.36
CA ASN A 409 24.17 -31.27 -2.01
C ASN A 409 25.66 -31.60 -1.92
N ASP A 410 26.48 -31.12 -2.88
CA ASP A 410 27.93 -31.32 -2.85
C ASP A 410 28.53 -30.72 -1.57
N VAL A 411 28.16 -29.48 -1.24
CA VAL A 411 28.64 -28.79 -0.03
C VAL A 411 28.17 -29.48 1.25
N VAL A 412 26.93 -29.99 1.30
CA VAL A 412 26.45 -30.78 2.44
C VAL A 412 27.33 -32.01 2.68
N ARG A 413 27.60 -32.76 1.61
CA ARG A 413 28.34 -34.04 1.66
C ARG A 413 29.84 -33.85 1.90
N GLN A 414 30.45 -32.84 1.30
CA GLN A 414 31.91 -32.66 1.25
C GLN A 414 32.44 -31.64 2.26
N ALA A 415 31.60 -30.73 2.78
CA ALA A 415 32.01 -29.73 3.77
C ALA A 415 31.20 -29.84 5.06
N ILE A 416 29.86 -29.78 4.99
CA ILE A 416 29.03 -29.65 6.20
C ILE A 416 29.12 -30.88 7.10
N ILE A 417 28.89 -32.08 6.55
CA ILE A 417 28.97 -33.33 7.30
C ILE A 417 30.38 -33.55 7.89
N PRO A 418 31.48 -33.41 7.12
CA PRO A 418 32.83 -33.52 7.67
C PRO A 418 33.13 -32.50 8.78
N LEU A 419 32.72 -31.24 8.63
CA LEU A 419 33.03 -30.20 9.62
C LEU A 419 32.27 -30.38 10.94
N SER A 420 31.09 -30.99 10.93
CA SER A 420 30.34 -31.29 12.15
C SER A 420 30.54 -32.72 12.69
N SER A 421 31.46 -33.49 12.11
CA SER A 421 31.64 -34.91 12.49
C SER A 421 32.19 -35.11 13.90
N SER A 422 32.95 -34.15 14.43
CA SER A 422 33.53 -34.21 15.77
C SER A 422 32.46 -34.08 16.88
N THR A 423 31.42 -33.29 16.64
CA THR A 423 30.31 -33.06 17.57
C THR A 423 29.12 -33.97 17.29
N MET A 424 29.01 -34.50 16.07
CA MET A 424 27.83 -35.24 15.58
C MET A 424 26.52 -34.45 15.74
N GLN A 425 26.62 -33.13 15.69
CA GLN A 425 25.50 -32.18 15.74
C GLN A 425 25.29 -31.53 14.36
N CYS A 426 24.25 -30.70 14.24
CA CYS A 426 24.14 -29.85 13.05
C CYS A 426 25.30 -28.84 13.00
N LEU A 427 25.65 -28.40 11.79
CA LEU A 427 26.78 -27.49 11.62
C LEU A 427 26.49 -26.10 12.20
N ALA A 428 25.24 -25.63 12.15
CA ALA A 428 24.85 -24.36 12.76
C ALA A 428 25.19 -24.32 14.25
N SER A 429 24.85 -25.37 15.02
CA SER A 429 25.23 -25.45 16.44
C SER A 429 26.74 -25.44 16.64
N THR A 430 27.52 -26.09 15.77
CA THR A 430 28.99 -26.10 15.86
C THR A 430 29.56 -24.71 15.58
N MET A 431 29.04 -24.01 14.58
CA MET A 431 29.51 -22.68 14.17
C MET A 431 29.06 -21.55 15.11
N MET A 432 28.00 -21.77 15.87
CA MET A 432 27.51 -20.85 16.88
C MET A 432 27.99 -21.24 18.30
N ASP A 433 29.03 -22.08 18.41
CA ASP A 433 29.61 -22.53 19.69
C ASP A 433 28.58 -23.12 20.68
N GLY A 434 27.57 -23.83 20.15
CA GLY A 434 26.46 -24.41 20.91
C GLY A 434 25.43 -23.39 21.39
N ALA A 435 25.59 -22.10 21.07
CA ALA A 435 24.65 -21.06 21.46
C ALA A 435 23.29 -21.24 20.77
N LEU A 436 22.22 -21.18 21.57
CA LEU A 436 20.85 -21.15 21.06
C LEU A 436 20.65 -19.85 20.28
N THR A 437 20.53 -19.97 18.96
CA THR A 437 20.47 -18.85 18.03
C THR A 437 19.11 -18.88 17.35
N ARG A 438 18.23 -17.95 17.74
CA ARG A 438 16.90 -17.85 17.13
C ARG A 438 17.03 -17.27 15.71
N PRO A 439 16.55 -17.96 14.66
CA PRO A 439 16.54 -17.44 13.32
C PRO A 439 15.48 -16.35 13.18
N ALA A 440 15.81 -15.26 12.50
CA ALA A 440 14.84 -14.27 12.07
C ALA A 440 14.06 -14.72 10.83
N ARG A 441 14.62 -15.69 10.08
CA ARG A 441 14.14 -16.08 8.75
C ARG A 441 14.40 -17.56 8.50
N MET A 442 13.50 -18.26 7.82
CA MET A 442 13.75 -19.60 7.28
C MET A 442 13.97 -19.55 5.77
N VAL A 443 14.92 -20.33 5.27
CA VAL A 443 15.25 -20.37 3.85
C VAL A 443 14.79 -21.69 3.24
N THR A 444 13.82 -21.61 2.35
CA THR A 444 13.39 -22.72 1.49
C THR A 444 14.25 -22.73 0.23
N HIS A 445 14.92 -23.86 -0.04
CA HIS A 445 15.85 -24.00 -1.16
C HIS A 445 15.90 -25.43 -1.72
N ASN A 446 16.27 -25.56 -2.99
CA ASN A 446 16.58 -26.85 -3.62
C ASN A 446 18.03 -27.24 -3.37
N TRP A 447 18.29 -28.47 -2.92
CA TRP A 447 19.67 -28.97 -2.72
C TRP A 447 20.43 -29.15 -4.04
N GLY A 448 19.73 -29.31 -5.16
CA GLY A 448 20.31 -29.32 -6.50
C GLY A 448 20.73 -27.94 -7.00
N ASN A 449 20.34 -26.85 -6.32
CA ASN A 449 20.80 -25.52 -6.69
C ASN A 449 22.29 -25.35 -6.40
N LEU A 450 22.98 -24.53 -7.21
CA LEU A 450 24.34 -24.08 -6.92
C LEU A 450 24.40 -23.47 -5.53
N PHE A 451 25.39 -23.86 -4.73
CA PHE A 451 25.53 -23.34 -3.37
C PHE A 451 25.80 -21.83 -3.36
N ARG A 452 26.54 -21.32 -4.36
CA ARG A 452 26.72 -19.87 -4.59
C ARG A 452 25.38 -19.14 -4.69
N ASN A 453 24.41 -19.69 -5.44
CA ASN A 453 23.11 -19.05 -5.63
C ASN A 453 22.28 -19.03 -4.34
N LEU A 454 22.33 -20.11 -3.54
CA LEU A 454 21.71 -20.13 -2.21
C LEU A 454 22.31 -19.03 -1.32
N PHE A 455 23.64 -18.92 -1.28
CA PHE A 455 24.32 -17.90 -0.50
C PHE A 455 23.98 -16.48 -1.00
N ALA A 456 24.01 -16.25 -2.32
CA ALA A 456 23.63 -14.98 -2.94
C ALA A 456 22.18 -14.59 -2.64
N ALA A 457 21.23 -15.55 -2.62
CA ALA A 457 19.84 -15.29 -2.25
C ALA A 457 19.71 -14.86 -0.78
N VAL A 458 20.49 -15.44 0.13
CA VAL A 458 20.54 -15.04 1.55
C VAL A 458 21.14 -13.63 1.69
N VAL A 459 22.20 -13.31 0.95
CA VAL A 459 22.79 -11.97 0.92
C VAL A 459 21.82 -10.94 0.34
N ALA A 460 21.11 -11.28 -0.75
CA ALA A 460 20.07 -10.44 -1.34
C ALA A 460 18.97 -10.14 -0.33
N ASP A 461 18.50 -11.15 0.39
CA ASP A 461 17.53 -10.96 1.47
C ASP A 461 18.06 -10.09 2.62
N ALA A 462 19.33 -10.23 2.99
CA ALA A 462 19.97 -9.40 4.01
C ALA A 462 20.07 -7.92 3.59
N LEU A 463 20.30 -7.66 2.31
CA LEU A 463 20.43 -6.33 1.72
C LEU A 463 19.08 -5.73 1.25
N GLY A 464 18.00 -6.51 1.28
CA GLY A 464 16.68 -6.08 0.80
C GLY A 464 16.52 -6.12 -0.73
N GLU A 465 17.41 -6.82 -1.43
CA GLU A 465 17.34 -7.04 -2.87
C GLU A 465 16.40 -8.20 -3.20
N SER A 466 15.72 -8.09 -4.34
CA SER A 466 14.78 -9.11 -4.85
C SER A 466 15.43 -10.11 -5.80
N SER A 467 16.50 -9.66 -6.48
CA SER A 467 17.32 -10.44 -7.38
C SER A 467 18.71 -10.67 -6.77
N TYR A 468 19.38 -11.74 -7.20
CA TYR A 468 20.71 -12.07 -6.67
C TYR A 468 21.77 -12.30 -7.76
N GLU A 469 21.47 -12.08 -9.04
CA GLU A 469 22.44 -12.26 -10.14
C GLU A 469 23.73 -11.43 -9.95
N SER A 470 23.58 -10.13 -9.74
CA SER A 470 24.74 -9.22 -9.54
C SER A 470 25.53 -9.56 -8.28
N LEU A 471 24.84 -9.96 -7.21
CA LEU A 471 25.46 -10.40 -5.96
C LEU A 471 26.20 -11.73 -6.14
N GLY A 472 25.68 -12.65 -6.96
CA GLY A 472 26.37 -13.89 -7.32
C GLY A 472 27.71 -13.60 -8.00
N CYS A 473 27.73 -12.71 -8.98
CA CYS A 473 28.96 -12.27 -9.64
C CYS A 473 29.93 -11.58 -8.65
N LEU A 474 29.43 -10.72 -7.77
CA LEU A 474 30.25 -10.02 -6.79
C LEU A 474 30.84 -10.98 -5.75
N ILE A 475 30.08 -11.98 -5.30
CA ILE A 475 30.56 -13.02 -4.37
C ILE A 475 31.76 -13.78 -4.97
N ASP A 476 31.74 -14.05 -6.28
CA ASP A 476 32.81 -14.76 -6.97
C ASP A 476 34.07 -13.88 -7.17
N GLN A 477 33.91 -12.55 -7.20
CA GLN A 477 34.99 -11.59 -7.49
C GLN A 477 35.60 -10.94 -6.25
N ASP A 478 34.75 -10.46 -5.33
CA ASP A 478 35.13 -9.66 -4.17
C ASP A 478 34.15 -9.88 -2.99
N LEU A 479 34.34 -11.00 -2.29
CA LEU A 479 33.56 -11.35 -1.12
C LEU A 479 33.71 -10.33 0.04
N ASP A 480 34.84 -9.62 0.12
CA ASP A 480 35.10 -8.62 1.16
C ASP A 480 34.26 -7.37 0.93
N GLN A 481 34.00 -6.99 -0.34
CA GLN A 481 33.06 -5.94 -0.68
C GLN A 481 31.62 -6.29 -0.26
N VAL A 482 31.20 -7.54 -0.43
CA VAL A 482 29.90 -8.03 0.06
C VAL A 482 29.83 -7.92 1.58
N GLU A 483 30.87 -8.35 2.29
CA GLU A 483 30.94 -8.22 3.75
C GLU A 483 30.84 -6.76 4.20
N HIS A 484 31.52 -5.85 3.51
CA HIS A 484 31.44 -4.43 3.79
C HIS A 484 30.00 -3.90 3.68
N TRP A 485 29.26 -4.30 2.64
CA TRP A 485 27.85 -3.92 2.47
C TRP A 485 26.96 -4.50 3.58
N LEU A 486 27.17 -5.76 3.95
CA LEU A 486 26.42 -6.40 5.04
C LEU A 486 26.69 -5.74 6.39
N ARG A 487 27.94 -5.31 6.66
CA ARG A 487 28.29 -4.53 7.85
C ARG A 487 27.58 -3.18 7.86
N ARG A 488 27.58 -2.47 6.73
CA ARG A 488 26.90 -1.18 6.59
C ARG A 488 25.38 -1.29 6.76
N ALA A 489 24.79 -2.39 6.31
CA ALA A 489 23.37 -2.71 6.51
C ALA A 489 23.06 -3.23 7.94
N ASN A 490 24.07 -3.41 8.80
CA ASN A 490 23.94 -4.07 10.11
C ASN A 490 23.27 -5.46 10.03
N ALA A 491 23.54 -6.19 8.95
CA ALA A 491 22.85 -7.43 8.63
C ALA A 491 23.64 -8.70 9.04
N LEU A 492 24.92 -8.59 9.37
CA LEU A 492 25.79 -9.73 9.71
C LEU A 492 25.29 -10.56 10.89
N SER A 493 24.61 -9.94 11.86
CA SER A 493 24.03 -10.63 13.02
C SER A 493 22.69 -11.30 12.73
N THR A 494 22.11 -11.09 11.55
CA THR A 494 20.84 -11.73 11.17
C THR A 494 21.05 -13.22 11.08
N ALA A 495 20.25 -13.97 11.83
CA ALA A 495 20.28 -15.43 11.84
C ALA A 495 19.26 -16.02 10.88
N TYR A 496 19.66 -17.05 10.16
CA TYR A 496 18.86 -17.78 9.19
C TYR A 496 18.71 -19.22 9.63
N TRP A 497 17.54 -19.82 9.36
CA TRP A 497 17.34 -21.25 9.43
C TRP A 497 17.45 -21.82 8.02
N ILE A 498 18.50 -22.58 7.75
CA ILE A 498 18.77 -23.19 6.44
C ILE A 498 18.92 -24.69 6.68
N CYS A 499 18.06 -25.51 6.08
CA CYS A 499 17.98 -26.93 6.42
C CYS A 499 19.35 -27.66 6.30
N ALA A 500 20.18 -27.28 5.32
CA ALA A 500 21.54 -27.81 5.16
C ALA A 500 22.42 -27.65 6.41
N PHE A 501 22.29 -26.53 7.13
CA PHE A 501 23.09 -26.19 8.31
C PHE A 501 22.41 -26.53 9.64
N CYS A 502 21.09 -26.34 9.72
CA CYS A 502 20.34 -26.36 10.97
C CYS A 502 19.83 -27.76 11.36
N VAL A 503 19.68 -28.65 10.36
CA VAL A 503 19.34 -30.06 10.58
C VAL A 503 20.58 -30.86 10.90
N ASN A 504 20.47 -31.80 11.85
CA ASN A 504 21.54 -32.73 12.16
C ASN A 504 21.71 -33.77 11.04
N GLN A 505 22.56 -33.46 10.06
CA GLN A 505 22.86 -34.35 8.94
C GLN A 505 23.42 -35.72 9.39
N HIS A 506 24.01 -35.79 10.59
CA HIS A 506 24.48 -37.06 11.17
C HIS A 506 23.35 -37.96 11.64
N ALA A 507 22.22 -37.41 12.04
CA ALA A 507 21.04 -38.17 12.44
C ALA A 507 20.15 -38.57 11.24
N GLY A 508 20.40 -38.01 10.05
CA GLY A 508 19.62 -38.30 8.84
C GLY A 508 20.43 -39.06 7.80
N ILE A 509 21.24 -38.33 7.03
CA ILE A 509 21.71 -38.78 5.73
C ILE A 509 23.20 -39.16 5.67
N CYS A 510 24.03 -38.80 6.66
CA CYS A 510 25.49 -38.83 6.49
C CYS A 510 26.11 -40.21 6.16
N GLY A 511 25.45 -41.30 6.55
CA GLY A 511 25.90 -42.68 6.29
C GLY A 511 25.20 -43.36 5.10
N GLN A 512 24.22 -42.69 4.50
CA GLN A 512 23.46 -43.21 3.36
C GLN A 512 23.94 -42.53 2.09
N LEU A 513 24.59 -43.32 1.23
CA LEU A 513 24.93 -42.91 -0.11
C LEU A 513 24.00 -43.63 -1.09
N GLY A 514 23.22 -42.86 -1.86
CA GLY A 514 22.61 -43.44 -3.05
C GLY A 514 23.69 -43.96 -3.98
N SER A 515 23.49 -45.10 -4.62
CA SER A 515 24.45 -45.72 -5.56
C SER A 515 24.87 -44.81 -6.73
N HIS A 516 24.16 -43.70 -6.94
CA HIS A 516 24.34 -42.76 -8.04
C HIS A 516 24.72 -41.34 -7.60
N GLU A 517 24.82 -41.07 -6.30
CA GLU A 517 25.19 -39.74 -5.83
C GLU A 517 26.69 -39.49 -6.06
N ARG A 518 26.99 -38.49 -6.89
CA ARG A 518 28.34 -38.07 -7.25
C ARG A 518 28.48 -36.58 -7.05
N ASP A 519 29.67 -36.18 -6.64
CA ASP A 519 30.07 -34.79 -6.54
C ASP A 519 30.08 -34.14 -7.93
N SER A 520 29.38 -33.01 -8.09
CA SER A 520 29.17 -32.39 -9.41
C SER A 520 30.47 -31.93 -10.08
N VAL A 521 31.52 -31.62 -9.32
CA VAL A 521 32.80 -31.16 -9.85
C VAL A 521 33.72 -32.34 -10.18
N THR A 522 33.97 -33.19 -9.18
CA THR A 522 34.96 -34.28 -9.28
C THR A 522 34.39 -35.54 -9.94
N GLN A 523 33.06 -35.64 -10.03
CA GLN A 523 32.33 -36.83 -10.50
C GLN A 523 32.59 -38.08 -9.66
N GLN A 524 33.23 -37.93 -8.49
CA GLN A 524 33.50 -39.00 -7.55
C GLN A 524 32.27 -39.26 -6.68
N SER A 525 32.04 -40.51 -6.30
CA SER A 525 31.02 -40.83 -5.30
C SER A 525 31.40 -40.19 -3.97
N PHE A 526 30.40 -39.65 -3.26
CA PHE A 526 30.64 -39.09 -1.94
C PHE A 526 31.20 -40.14 -0.97
N LEU A 527 31.97 -39.70 0.02
CA LEU A 527 32.44 -40.59 1.09
C LEU A 527 31.35 -40.75 2.13
N ALA A 528 31.08 -41.98 2.55
CA ALA A 528 30.13 -42.25 3.62
C ALA A 528 30.75 -41.78 4.94
N CYS A 529 29.98 -41.07 5.75
CA CYS A 529 30.41 -40.70 7.08
C CYS A 529 30.59 -41.98 7.94
N SER A 530 31.73 -42.09 8.62
CA SER A 530 32.03 -43.22 9.51
C SER A 530 31.42 -43.09 10.91
N CYS A 531 30.53 -42.11 11.14
CA CYS A 531 29.89 -41.96 12.44
C CYS A 531 28.94 -43.13 12.71
N ILE A 532 28.81 -43.50 13.99
CA ILE A 532 27.92 -44.55 14.46
C ILE A 532 26.54 -44.01 14.89
N ALA A 533 26.27 -42.74 14.61
CA ALA A 533 25.01 -42.12 15.00
C ALA A 533 23.83 -42.82 14.31
N PRO A 534 22.76 -43.19 15.06
CA PRO A 534 21.57 -43.78 14.47
C PRO A 534 20.93 -42.85 13.43
N LYS A 535 20.34 -43.43 12.38
CA LYS A 535 19.69 -42.68 11.30
C LYS A 535 18.18 -42.75 11.46
N PHE A 536 17.54 -41.58 11.56
CA PHE A 536 16.11 -41.42 11.72
C PHE A 536 15.57 -40.72 10.48
N LEU A 537 14.94 -41.50 9.60
CA LEU A 537 14.42 -40.97 8.34
C LEU A 537 12.96 -40.56 8.46
N ASN A 538 12.13 -41.36 9.14
CA ASN A 538 10.69 -41.13 9.26
C ASN A 538 10.17 -41.33 10.70
N ASP A 539 11.05 -41.58 11.67
CA ASP A 539 10.69 -41.89 13.06
C ASP A 539 10.34 -40.64 13.89
N ALA A 540 9.89 -40.83 15.13
CA ALA A 540 9.58 -39.74 16.05
C ALA A 540 10.80 -38.85 16.36
N GLU A 541 12.01 -39.37 16.17
CA GLU A 541 13.29 -38.69 16.35
C GLU A 541 13.79 -37.99 15.07
N CYS A 542 13.17 -38.27 13.91
CA CYS A 542 13.53 -37.62 12.66
C CYS A 542 13.32 -36.10 12.75
N GLU A 543 14.28 -35.30 12.34
CA GLU A 543 14.14 -33.84 12.35
C GLU A 543 13.32 -33.34 11.15
N MET A 544 13.35 -34.06 10.02
CA MET A 544 12.70 -33.62 8.77
C MET A 544 11.16 -33.63 8.86
N ASN A 545 10.57 -34.57 9.61
CA ASN A 545 9.12 -34.60 9.82
C ASN A 545 8.59 -33.54 10.81
N LYS A 546 9.46 -32.67 11.35
CA LYS A 546 9.12 -31.60 12.29
C LYS A 546 9.10 -30.21 11.68
N PHE A 547 9.38 -30.07 10.38
CA PHE A 547 9.48 -28.75 9.75
C PHE A 547 8.18 -27.96 9.89
N ASP A 548 7.03 -28.57 9.59
CA ASP A 548 5.69 -27.98 9.77
C ASP A 548 5.53 -27.43 11.20
N SER A 549 5.80 -28.27 12.22
CA SER A 549 5.69 -27.88 13.63
C SER A 549 6.65 -26.76 14.02
N MET A 550 7.88 -26.78 13.50
CA MET A 550 8.89 -25.75 13.75
C MET A 550 8.52 -24.42 13.10
N MET A 551 8.00 -24.44 11.87
CA MET A 551 7.50 -23.26 11.18
C MET A 551 6.34 -22.63 11.95
N HIS A 552 5.38 -23.44 12.38
CA HIS A 552 4.27 -23.01 13.25
C HIS A 552 4.79 -22.37 14.54
N TRP A 553 5.70 -23.04 15.25
CA TRP A 553 6.25 -22.54 16.50
C TRP A 553 6.98 -21.20 16.32
N LEU A 554 7.87 -21.08 15.32
CA LEU A 554 8.61 -19.85 15.03
C LEU A 554 7.67 -18.71 14.63
N ALA A 555 6.70 -18.97 13.74
CA ALA A 555 5.72 -17.98 13.31
C ALA A 555 4.80 -17.50 14.44
N ALA A 556 4.43 -18.42 15.35
CA ALA A 556 3.57 -18.14 16.49
C ALA A 556 4.28 -17.30 17.55
N THR A 557 5.57 -17.58 17.80
CA THR A 557 6.36 -16.98 18.89
C THR A 557 7.15 -15.72 18.47
N ASP A 558 7.27 -15.46 17.18
CA ASP A 558 7.87 -14.23 16.66
C ASP A 558 7.05 -13.75 15.46
N SER A 559 6.41 -12.59 15.56
CA SER A 559 5.57 -12.01 14.50
C SER A 559 6.36 -11.41 13.34
N SER A 560 7.67 -11.24 13.50
CA SER A 560 8.58 -10.74 12.46
C SER A 560 9.22 -11.87 11.65
N PHE A 561 9.17 -13.11 12.15
CA PHE A 561 9.70 -14.27 11.45
C PHE A 561 9.06 -14.46 10.08
N TYR A 562 9.87 -14.75 9.06
CA TYR A 562 9.40 -14.91 7.68
C TYR A 562 10.20 -15.94 6.88
N GLN A 563 9.67 -16.33 5.72
CA GLN A 563 10.32 -17.27 4.81
C GLN A 563 11.01 -16.55 3.65
N VAL A 564 12.23 -16.94 3.36
CA VAL A 564 12.98 -16.59 2.16
C VAL A 564 12.91 -17.78 1.21
N VAL A 565 12.46 -17.53 -0.02
CA VAL A 565 12.34 -18.55 -1.06
C VAL A 565 13.48 -18.35 -2.05
N ALA A 566 14.55 -19.12 -1.90
CA ALA A 566 15.76 -19.03 -2.71
C ALA A 566 15.60 -19.87 -4.00
N VAL A 567 15.02 -19.26 -5.03
CA VAL A 567 14.69 -19.93 -6.29
C VAL A 567 15.94 -20.14 -7.13
N ASP A 568 16.18 -21.37 -7.59
CA ASP A 568 17.29 -21.68 -8.51
C ASP A 568 17.05 -21.17 -9.93
N VAL A 569 18.12 -21.08 -10.73
CA VAL A 569 18.09 -20.59 -12.12
C VAL A 569 17.06 -21.34 -12.98
N GLY A 570 16.89 -22.64 -12.75
CA GLY A 570 15.98 -23.50 -13.50
C GLY A 570 14.55 -23.54 -12.98
N PHE A 571 14.27 -22.84 -11.87
CA PHE A 571 13.01 -22.90 -11.13
C PHE A 571 12.64 -24.31 -10.65
N GLU A 572 13.63 -25.18 -10.48
CA GLU A 572 13.46 -26.57 -10.04
C GLU A 572 12.94 -26.67 -8.61
N LEU A 573 13.14 -25.65 -7.77
CA LEU A 573 12.60 -25.53 -6.43
C LEU A 573 11.12 -25.83 -6.38
N PHE A 574 10.34 -25.29 -7.34
CA PHE A 574 8.91 -25.52 -7.38
C PHE A 574 8.55 -26.95 -7.84
N GLY A 575 9.49 -27.67 -8.44
CA GLY A 575 9.36 -29.10 -8.74
C GLY A 575 9.74 -30.01 -7.57
N ARG A 576 10.18 -29.47 -6.41
CA ARG A 576 10.56 -30.25 -5.23
C ARG A 576 9.41 -30.33 -4.24
N ALA A 577 8.97 -31.55 -3.92
CA ALA A 577 7.80 -31.77 -3.07
C ALA A 577 7.96 -31.11 -1.69
N TRP A 578 9.11 -31.30 -1.04
CA TRP A 578 9.43 -30.67 0.25
C TRP A 578 9.43 -29.14 0.20
N CYS A 579 10.01 -28.53 -0.83
CA CYS A 579 10.01 -27.07 -0.96
C CYS A 579 8.59 -26.51 -1.14
N VAL A 580 7.73 -27.19 -1.91
CA VAL A 580 6.34 -26.76 -2.06
C VAL A 580 5.52 -26.98 -0.80
N ALA A 581 5.76 -28.05 -0.06
CA ALA A 581 5.14 -28.24 1.25
C ALA A 581 5.50 -27.07 2.19
N GLU A 582 6.77 -26.67 2.26
CA GLU A 582 7.21 -25.49 3.04
C GLU A 582 6.56 -24.18 2.56
N LEU A 583 6.39 -23.98 1.24
CA LEU A 583 5.72 -22.80 0.69
C LEU A 583 4.24 -22.74 1.09
N ALA A 584 3.56 -23.88 0.94
CA ALA A 584 2.14 -24.00 1.27
C ALA A 584 1.92 -23.83 2.78
N GLU A 585 2.80 -24.40 3.60
CA GLU A 585 2.73 -24.29 5.06
C GLU A 585 2.97 -22.85 5.52
N ALA A 586 4.01 -22.18 5.01
CA ALA A 586 4.24 -20.77 5.30
C ALA A 586 3.02 -19.90 4.94
N HIS A 587 2.40 -20.16 3.78
CA HIS A 587 1.20 -19.44 3.36
C HIS A 587 -0.01 -19.73 4.24
N SER A 588 -0.24 -21.01 4.58
CA SER A 588 -1.36 -21.44 5.43
C SER A 588 -1.32 -20.75 6.79
N ILE A 589 -0.11 -20.51 7.32
CA ILE A 589 0.09 -19.88 8.61
C ILE A 589 0.22 -18.36 8.61
N GLY A 590 0.03 -17.72 7.45
CA GLY A 590 0.17 -16.27 7.32
C GLY A 590 1.62 -15.79 7.56
N MET A 591 2.61 -16.63 7.29
CA MET A 591 4.01 -16.20 7.30
C MET A 591 4.27 -15.31 6.08
N CYS A 592 5.05 -14.25 6.26
CA CYS A 592 5.52 -13.46 5.12
C CYS A 592 6.49 -14.31 4.29
N GLN A 593 6.43 -14.22 2.97
CA GLN A 593 7.29 -14.97 2.06
C GLN A 593 7.98 -13.97 1.12
N GLN A 594 9.31 -14.05 1.03
CA GLN A 594 10.11 -13.20 0.15
C GLN A 594 10.78 -14.06 -0.91
N LEU A 595 10.39 -13.85 -2.16
CA LEU A 595 10.97 -14.52 -3.31
C LEU A 595 12.31 -13.89 -3.69
N LYS A 596 13.38 -14.70 -3.76
CA LYS A 596 14.68 -14.30 -4.28
C LYS A 596 14.95 -15.12 -5.54
N VAL A 597 14.93 -14.48 -6.70
CA VAL A 597 15.23 -15.11 -8.00
C VAL A 597 16.53 -14.57 -8.55
N VAL A 598 17.08 -15.23 -9.57
CA VAL A 598 18.32 -14.79 -10.22
C VAL A 598 18.12 -13.40 -10.81
N SER A 599 17.15 -13.25 -11.71
CA SER A 599 16.86 -12.02 -12.45
C SER A 599 15.43 -12.04 -13.01
N ALA A 600 14.95 -10.89 -13.50
CA ALA A 600 13.67 -10.78 -14.19
C ALA A 600 13.61 -11.68 -15.43
N ALA A 601 14.69 -11.68 -16.22
CA ALA A 601 14.81 -12.49 -17.43
C ALA A 601 14.67 -13.98 -17.13
N ALA A 602 15.35 -14.48 -16.08
CA ALA A 602 15.22 -15.87 -15.67
C ALA A 602 13.78 -16.24 -15.26
N LEU A 603 13.05 -15.32 -14.62
CA LEU A 603 11.65 -15.51 -14.26
C LEU A 603 10.75 -15.58 -15.51
N GLU A 604 10.93 -14.69 -16.48
CA GLU A 604 10.17 -14.70 -17.72
C GLU A 604 10.42 -15.97 -18.55
N GLU A 605 11.69 -16.38 -18.68
CA GLU A 605 12.10 -17.58 -19.39
C GLU A 605 11.46 -18.84 -18.80
N ASN A 606 11.32 -18.90 -17.47
CA ASN A 606 10.76 -20.05 -16.75
C ASN A 606 9.27 -19.92 -16.42
N ALA A 607 8.60 -18.80 -16.76
CA ALA A 607 7.21 -18.55 -16.42
C ALA A 607 6.26 -19.65 -16.94
N HIS A 608 6.57 -20.25 -18.10
CA HIS A 608 5.78 -21.35 -18.67
C HIS A 608 5.84 -22.61 -17.79
N LYS A 609 7.02 -22.98 -17.25
CA LYS A 609 7.17 -24.13 -16.34
C LYS A 609 6.34 -23.97 -15.07
N LEU A 610 6.22 -22.73 -14.58
CA LEU A 610 5.43 -22.40 -13.39
C LEU A 610 3.91 -22.48 -13.64
N ARG A 611 3.44 -22.26 -14.87
CA ARG A 611 2.00 -22.38 -15.22
C ARG A 611 1.56 -23.83 -15.34
N ASP A 612 2.48 -24.71 -15.72
CA ASP A 612 2.21 -26.14 -15.92
C ASP A 612 2.47 -26.97 -14.65
N LEU A 613 2.77 -26.30 -13.53
CA LEU A 613 3.18 -26.95 -12.30
C LEU A 613 2.04 -27.77 -11.69
N LYS A 614 2.37 -29.00 -11.26
CA LYS A 614 1.42 -29.88 -10.56
C LYS A 614 2.11 -30.58 -9.42
N VAL A 615 1.46 -30.60 -8.25
CA VAL A 615 1.97 -31.25 -7.05
C VAL A 615 2.22 -32.75 -7.24
N GLN A 616 1.43 -33.40 -8.11
CA GLN A 616 1.56 -34.81 -8.44
C GLN A 616 2.80 -35.13 -9.29
N GLU A 617 3.41 -34.13 -9.92
CA GLU A 617 4.59 -34.29 -10.78
C GLU A 617 5.88 -33.88 -10.05
N MET A 618 5.79 -33.55 -8.75
CA MET A 618 6.92 -33.12 -7.94
C MET A 618 7.85 -34.28 -7.57
N LYS A 619 9.10 -33.93 -7.29
CA LYS A 619 10.19 -34.85 -7.02
C LYS A 619 10.69 -34.71 -5.58
N ALA A 620 10.96 -35.84 -4.95
CA ALA A 620 11.76 -35.94 -3.74
C ALA A 620 12.83 -37.02 -3.93
N SER A 621 13.80 -37.07 -3.02
CA SER A 621 14.85 -38.09 -3.08
C SER A 621 14.28 -39.50 -2.84
N ARG A 622 13.17 -39.60 -2.12
CA ARG A 622 12.43 -40.83 -1.85
C ARG A 622 10.99 -40.67 -2.32
N GLN A 623 10.44 -41.69 -2.98
CA GLN A 623 9.05 -41.66 -3.44
C GLN A 623 8.08 -41.62 -2.25
N GLU A 624 8.43 -42.25 -1.13
CA GLU A 624 7.62 -42.23 0.09
C GLU A 624 7.34 -40.80 0.59
N ASP A 625 8.29 -39.89 0.45
CA ASP A 625 8.12 -38.49 0.85
C ASP A 625 7.08 -37.78 -0.05
N VAL A 626 7.10 -38.07 -1.35
CA VAL A 626 6.09 -37.54 -2.30
C VAL A 626 4.72 -38.08 -1.94
N ASP A 627 4.63 -39.38 -1.66
CA ASP A 627 3.38 -40.03 -1.30
C ASP A 627 2.83 -39.49 0.03
N GLU A 628 3.69 -39.24 1.03
CA GLU A 628 3.31 -38.62 2.31
C GLU A 628 2.77 -37.20 2.10
N ILE A 629 3.46 -36.36 1.32
CA ILE A 629 3.02 -34.99 1.02
C ILE A 629 1.70 -35.01 0.25
N LEU A 630 1.56 -35.87 -0.77
CA LEU A 630 0.32 -36.00 -1.54
C LEU A 630 -0.84 -36.51 -0.70
N ALA A 631 -0.58 -37.36 0.30
CA ALA A 631 -1.59 -37.85 1.24
C ALA A 631 -2.12 -36.75 2.17
N LYS A 632 -1.31 -35.72 2.48
CA LYS A 632 -1.74 -34.53 3.24
C LYS A 632 -2.66 -33.61 2.44
N ILE A 633 -2.75 -33.76 1.12
CA ILE A 633 -3.50 -32.87 0.23
C ILE A 633 -4.81 -33.55 -0.21
N PRO A 634 -5.98 -33.15 0.33
CA PRO A 634 -7.24 -33.83 0.04
C PRO A 634 -7.77 -33.61 -1.39
N ASP A 635 -7.51 -32.44 -1.98
CA ASP A 635 -7.88 -32.09 -3.36
C ASP A 635 -6.67 -31.49 -4.08
N HIS A 636 -5.99 -32.31 -4.87
CA HIS A 636 -4.79 -31.88 -5.60
C HIS A 636 -5.08 -30.80 -6.64
N ARG A 637 -6.29 -30.78 -7.23
CA ARG A 637 -6.64 -29.77 -8.23
C ARG A 637 -6.83 -28.41 -7.56
N ALA A 638 -7.56 -28.37 -6.46
CA ALA A 638 -7.72 -27.15 -5.67
C ALA A 638 -6.37 -26.65 -5.14
N PHE A 639 -5.50 -27.57 -4.68
CA PHE A 639 -4.16 -27.23 -4.23
C PHE A 639 -3.30 -26.65 -5.35
N ASN A 640 -3.29 -27.25 -6.55
CA ASN A 640 -2.53 -26.70 -7.68
C ASN A 640 -3.01 -25.29 -8.07
N GLN A 641 -4.34 -25.05 -8.03
CA GLN A 641 -4.86 -23.71 -8.27
C GLN A 641 -4.38 -22.71 -7.20
N GLN A 642 -4.45 -23.09 -5.92
CA GLN A 642 -3.96 -22.26 -4.81
C GLN A 642 -2.45 -22.00 -4.90
N LEU A 643 -1.67 -22.99 -5.31
CA LEU A 643 -0.23 -22.87 -5.51
C LEU A 643 0.08 -21.93 -6.67
N HIS A 644 -0.65 -22.01 -7.78
CA HIS A 644 -0.52 -21.05 -8.88
C HIS A 644 -0.91 -19.64 -8.44
N ASP A 645 -1.99 -19.49 -7.67
CA ASP A 645 -2.42 -18.19 -7.15
C ASP A 645 -1.36 -17.62 -6.18
N LEU A 646 -0.78 -18.45 -5.32
CA LEU A 646 0.33 -18.07 -4.45
C LEU A 646 1.55 -17.61 -5.26
N ILE A 647 1.97 -18.38 -6.26
CA ILE A 647 3.14 -18.05 -7.08
C ILE A 647 2.92 -16.76 -7.87
N PHE A 648 1.84 -16.66 -8.65
CA PHE A 648 1.63 -15.55 -9.59
C PHE A 648 1.01 -14.31 -8.96
N ASN A 649 0.08 -14.47 -8.02
CA ASN A 649 -0.66 -13.33 -7.45
C ASN A 649 -0.08 -12.83 -6.12
N SER A 650 0.75 -13.63 -5.43
CA SER A 650 1.36 -13.23 -4.16
C SER A 650 2.89 -13.09 -4.25
N LEU A 651 3.62 -14.13 -4.67
CA LEU A 651 5.08 -14.13 -4.67
C LEU A 651 5.68 -13.30 -5.82
N ILE A 652 5.18 -13.47 -7.04
CA ILE A 652 5.69 -12.77 -8.25
C ILE A 652 5.10 -11.36 -8.39
N SER A 653 3.88 -11.11 -7.90
CA SER A 653 3.25 -9.79 -8.02
C SER A 653 4.07 -8.70 -7.33
N GLY A 654 4.65 -9.01 -6.16
CA GLY A 654 5.59 -8.13 -5.47
C GLY A 654 6.91 -7.89 -6.23
N TRP A 655 7.21 -8.74 -7.22
CA TRP A 655 8.39 -8.62 -8.08
C TRP A 655 8.15 -7.67 -9.26
N GLY A 656 6.97 -7.73 -9.88
CA GLY A 656 6.61 -6.81 -10.96
C GLY A 656 6.58 -5.34 -10.54
N ASP A 657 6.30 -5.06 -9.26
CA ASP A 657 6.38 -3.72 -8.68
C ASP A 657 7.83 -3.23 -8.49
N LEU A 658 8.77 -4.17 -8.38
CA LEU A 658 10.16 -3.86 -8.16
C LEU A 658 10.87 -3.50 -9.44
N ASP A 659 10.51 -4.00 -10.62
CA ASP A 659 11.34 -3.76 -11.82
C ASP A 659 11.33 -2.29 -12.27
N GLU A 660 10.18 -1.58 -12.25
CA GLU A 660 10.17 -0.13 -12.55
C GLU A 660 10.81 0.70 -11.42
N GLN A 661 10.56 0.34 -10.15
CA GLN A 661 11.15 1.04 -9.02
C GLN A 661 12.63 0.72 -8.81
N GLN A 662 13.10 -0.46 -9.16
CA GLN A 662 14.49 -0.91 -9.15
C GLN A 662 15.18 -0.51 -10.42
N GLN A 663 14.54 -0.29 -11.57
CA GLN A 663 15.18 0.39 -12.69
C GLN A 663 15.34 1.89 -12.39
N LEU A 664 14.35 2.51 -11.73
CA LEU A 664 14.46 3.90 -11.23
C LEU A 664 15.39 4.04 -10.02
N LEU A 665 15.39 3.07 -9.11
CA LEU A 665 16.30 3.00 -7.97
C LEU A 665 17.64 2.45 -8.38
N ALA A 666 17.78 1.71 -9.48
CA ALA A 666 19.07 1.35 -10.08
C ALA A 666 19.68 2.56 -10.79
N GLY A 667 18.84 3.37 -11.44
CA GLY A 667 19.16 4.74 -11.82
C GLY A 667 19.44 5.67 -10.61
N ARG A 668 19.13 5.26 -9.37
CA ARG A 668 19.65 5.88 -8.13
C ARG A 668 20.76 5.07 -7.45
N THR A 669 20.95 3.80 -7.81
CA THR A 669 22.18 3.05 -7.56
C THR A 669 23.28 3.56 -8.45
N ASP A 670 23.05 4.53 -9.34
CA ASP A 670 24.09 5.50 -9.69
C ASP A 670 24.71 6.18 -8.46
N SER A 671 24.21 6.02 -7.22
CA SER A 671 24.97 6.30 -6.00
C SER A 671 25.91 5.14 -5.59
N PHE A 672 25.52 3.88 -5.77
CA PHE A 672 26.29 2.69 -5.41
C PHE A 672 27.28 2.28 -6.51
N ALA A 673 26.83 2.27 -7.76
CA ALA A 673 27.60 2.22 -8.99
C ALA A 673 28.45 3.48 -9.23
N ALA A 674 28.06 4.71 -8.84
CA ALA A 674 29.01 5.85 -8.89
C ALA A 674 30.01 5.87 -7.74
N GLU A 675 29.71 5.22 -6.62
CA GLU A 675 30.72 4.96 -5.59
C GLU A 675 31.69 3.89 -6.10
N ALA A 676 31.22 2.79 -6.70
CA ALA A 676 32.05 1.78 -7.37
C ALA A 676 32.85 2.33 -8.58
N SER A 677 32.25 3.15 -9.45
CA SER A 677 32.94 3.76 -10.59
C SER A 677 33.82 4.97 -10.21
N ARG A 678 33.65 5.55 -9.01
CA ARG A 678 34.69 6.42 -8.40
C ARG A 678 35.94 5.64 -8.01
N TRP A 679 35.83 4.35 -7.73
CA TRP A 679 36.96 3.46 -7.44
C TRP A 679 37.59 2.89 -8.72
N GLU A 680 36.80 2.60 -9.76
CA GLU A 680 37.33 2.23 -11.10
C GLU A 680 38.21 3.34 -11.70
N TYR A 681 37.99 4.62 -11.35
CA TYR A 681 38.86 5.70 -11.83
C TYR A 681 40.24 5.75 -11.16
N ARG A 682 40.58 4.83 -10.23
CA ARG A 682 41.93 4.76 -9.66
C ARG A 682 42.71 3.50 -9.95
N HIS A 683 42.10 2.34 -10.21
CA HIS A 683 42.86 1.11 -10.44
C HIS A 683 42.14 0.19 -11.44
N LEU A 684 42.82 -0.03 -12.58
CA LEU A 684 42.68 -1.10 -13.59
C LEU A 684 42.06 -0.76 -14.96
N ASP A 685 42.95 -0.68 -15.95
CA ASP A 685 42.70 -1.13 -17.34
C ASP A 685 42.29 -2.61 -17.31
N ILE A 686 41.01 -2.91 -17.59
CA ILE A 686 40.58 -4.26 -17.97
C ILE A 686 39.84 -4.17 -19.30
N THR A 687 40.57 -4.50 -20.36
CA THR A 687 40.01 -4.84 -21.67
C THR A 687 39.51 -6.28 -21.62
N CYS A 688 38.22 -6.48 -21.32
CA CYS A 688 37.55 -7.76 -21.53
C CYS A 688 36.18 -7.54 -22.20
N PHE A 689 36.19 -7.20 -23.49
CA PHE A 689 35.15 -7.59 -24.45
C PHE A 689 35.72 -7.45 -25.86
N GLY A 690 36.14 -8.57 -26.44
CA GLY A 690 36.60 -8.61 -27.83
C GLY A 690 37.50 -9.79 -28.14
N ALA A 691 36.96 -11.00 -28.23
CA ALA A 691 37.59 -12.04 -29.02
C ALA A 691 36.52 -12.87 -29.73
N GLN A 692 36.52 -12.68 -31.05
CA GLN A 692 35.69 -13.34 -32.03
C GLN A 692 35.95 -14.84 -32.11
N SER A 693 34.90 -15.54 -32.49
CA SER A 693 34.90 -16.79 -33.23
C SER A 693 36.10 -16.99 -34.17
N SER A 694 36.90 -18.03 -33.96
CA SER A 694 37.33 -19.00 -34.97
C SER A 694 38.41 -19.94 -34.41
N CYS A 695 38.19 -21.25 -34.52
CA CYS A 695 39.15 -22.19 -35.10
C CYS A 695 38.57 -23.60 -35.08
N ALA A 696 38.31 -24.11 -36.29
CA ALA A 696 38.31 -25.52 -36.62
C ALA A 696 39.71 -25.89 -37.12
N ALA A 697 40.28 -26.97 -36.59
CA ALA A 697 41.19 -27.92 -37.25
C ALA A 697 41.43 -29.09 -36.29
#